data_AF-A0A1G4BA55-F1
#
_entry.id   AF-A0A1G4BA55-F1
#
_cell.length_a   1.000
_cell.length_b   1.000
_cell.length_c   1.000
_cell.angle_alpha   90.00
_cell.angle_beta   90.00
_cell.angle_gamma   90.00
#
_symmetry.space_group_name_H-M   'P 1'
#
loop_
_entity.id
_entity.type
_entity.pdbx_description
1 polymer ?
#
loop_
_entity_poly.entity_id
_entity_poly.type
_entity_poly.pdbx_seq_one_letter_code
_entity_poly.pdbx_strand_id
1 'polypeptide(L)'
;MSVSRPQLSLWEKRDLVFRLLFRAPIQLVWNFFYGVPFAIARGVSIRFFAFCAYYRFALGCMRAREIQFLIPPSIKTYEKWIARKQKRHPELADKLQKKIEMLPANDGSILWIGNRQKATKFVLFFHGGGYVVPLLPGHLDWCWEAYVAGGPGAHAEVAVAVLQYTLVPEARYPTQLRQAIAALNQLILSGIDPNNLLVGGDSAGGNLACSVVRHICHPCHLEIPALRLESRLAGVFLVSPWLTSKTTAPAFAENNYVDMLTTTCMSRAAVELLHPRFPVRNKSDESDLAMAMPMDSDMAWVDEISTATNSLYITGGQQDAFRDDIRAFSEHVSCGNNDLDLLVELPEREAHDFILLEGQTGRVGDATAVAPVDVMHPDQPPLNCAYNRDDVVAGLTQYYSAITHMAYIPSSYVDFPPPGGWTDADLDVGALRALRRSEAVIDLLRHLPYPRPMHDGPRPGPWNVAPHTKAVRYLRHMGHFSQWSDRGDAGLLELAALPSRDTGAAPMDLPPDIVCLTFGEHHSATSPTRPYWWIVDCGRGILTPYQERMYSVGKVPRNKPWRCVRSYSVADYFSQLVSNLGVRLFPVPPTEDADAEILDPHALSKTPEPVEIYRRYGWGTGDLLDFGHDECIVALQAWRRRLHEEERRKIAQDVDDADDADFEMDDSDDDDDDDYDDDDDDAAAGREAGDGLADAVADMEMDDLSAEVAALGADMSPEERAKFNCRENQSHFEWIDSE
;
A
#
# COMPACT_ATOMS: atom_id res chain seq x y z
N MET A 1 21.31 -32.45 -11.56
CA MET A 1 20.31 -32.69 -10.51
C MET A 1 20.98 -32.63 -9.13
N SER A 2 20.43 -31.89 -8.17
CA SER A 2 20.89 -31.83 -6.76
C SER A 2 20.54 -33.08 -5.92
N VAL A 3 20.77 -34.28 -6.47
CA VAL A 3 20.64 -35.58 -5.76
C VAL A 3 21.90 -35.88 -4.92
N SER A 4 23.02 -35.26 -5.30
CA SER A 4 24.33 -35.36 -4.66
C SER A 4 24.75 -34.01 -4.07
N ARG A 5 25.62 -34.03 -3.05
CA ARG A 5 26.26 -32.81 -2.55
C ARG A 5 27.26 -32.27 -3.57
N PRO A 6 27.40 -30.94 -3.72
CA PRO A 6 28.39 -30.36 -4.62
C PRO A 6 29.80 -30.76 -4.18
N GLN A 7 30.64 -31.16 -5.14
CA GLN A 7 32.05 -31.41 -4.86
C GLN A 7 32.82 -30.08 -4.84
N LEU A 8 33.20 -29.64 -3.64
CA LEU A 8 34.08 -28.49 -3.44
C LEU A 8 35.53 -28.82 -3.86
N SER A 9 36.16 -27.88 -4.55
CA SER A 9 37.59 -27.92 -4.87
C SER A 9 38.48 -27.85 -3.61
N LEU A 10 39.78 -28.10 -3.75
CA LEU A 10 40.73 -27.95 -2.64
C LEU A 10 40.81 -26.50 -2.13
N TRP A 11 40.65 -25.52 -3.02
CA TRP A 11 40.61 -24.10 -2.64
C TRP A 11 39.32 -23.75 -1.88
N GLU A 12 38.16 -24.16 -2.37
CA GLU A 12 36.88 -23.95 -1.65
C GLU A 12 36.85 -24.68 -0.31
N LYS A 13 37.46 -25.86 -0.19
CA LYS A 13 37.61 -26.56 1.10
C LYS A 13 38.50 -25.78 2.08
N ARG A 14 39.62 -25.19 1.62
CA ARG A 14 40.48 -24.34 2.45
C ARG A 14 39.78 -23.04 2.86
N ASP A 15 39.07 -22.41 1.93
CA ASP A 15 38.32 -21.17 2.14
C ASP A 15 37.16 -21.39 3.12
N LEU A 16 36.40 -22.49 2.97
CA LEU A 16 35.37 -22.92 3.93
C LEU A 16 35.94 -23.17 5.32
N VAL A 17 37.06 -23.91 5.44
CA VAL A 17 37.73 -24.13 6.74
C VAL A 17 38.22 -22.82 7.34
N PHE A 18 38.76 -21.89 6.54
CA PHE A 18 39.16 -20.56 7.01
C PHE A 18 37.96 -19.75 7.50
N ARG A 19 36.84 -19.73 6.75
CA ARG A 19 35.60 -19.07 7.19
C ARG A 19 35.09 -19.65 8.51
N LEU A 20 35.06 -20.99 8.65
CA LEU A 20 34.54 -21.65 9.85
C LEU A 20 35.44 -21.50 11.09
N LEU A 21 36.76 -21.45 10.92
CA LEU A 21 37.70 -21.33 12.05
C LEU A 21 37.96 -19.88 12.48
N PHE A 22 38.04 -18.93 11.54
CA PHE A 22 38.49 -17.56 11.83
C PHE A 22 37.37 -16.52 11.71
N ARG A 23 36.51 -16.61 10.69
CA ARG A 23 35.43 -15.62 10.48
C ARG A 23 34.17 -15.93 11.28
N ALA A 24 33.78 -17.20 11.39
CA ALA A 24 32.55 -17.61 12.06
C ALA A 24 32.54 -17.26 13.55
N PRO A 25 33.60 -17.52 14.36
CA PRO A 25 33.56 -17.19 15.78
C PRO A 25 33.41 -15.68 16.01
N ILE A 26 34.17 -14.87 15.27
CA ILE A 26 34.13 -13.40 15.36
C ILE A 26 32.73 -12.88 14.95
N GLN A 27 32.20 -13.33 13.81
CA GLN A 27 30.91 -12.87 13.32
C GLN A 27 29.73 -13.34 14.18
N LEU A 28 29.76 -14.57 14.71
CA LEU A 28 28.72 -15.08 15.60
C LEU A 28 28.73 -14.37 16.95
N VAL A 29 29.92 -14.10 17.52
CA VAL A 29 30.08 -13.26 18.71
C VAL A 29 29.56 -11.86 18.44
N TRP A 30 29.96 -11.21 17.34
CA TRP A 30 29.48 -9.88 16.98
C TRP A 30 27.96 -9.82 16.81
N ASN A 31 27.39 -10.69 15.97
CA ASN A 31 25.96 -10.77 15.72
C ASN A 31 25.19 -10.97 17.04
N PHE A 32 25.64 -11.88 17.90
CA PHE A 32 24.96 -12.19 19.15
C PHE A 32 25.06 -11.06 20.18
N PHE A 33 26.27 -10.62 20.53
CA PHE A 33 26.46 -9.59 21.56
C PHE A 33 25.93 -8.21 21.15
N TYR A 34 26.01 -7.85 19.86
CA TYR A 34 25.48 -6.57 19.38
C TYR A 34 23.95 -6.59 19.23
N GLY A 35 23.36 -7.72 18.80
CA GLY A 35 21.92 -7.82 18.56
C GLY A 35 21.07 -8.22 19.77
N VAL A 36 21.63 -8.92 20.79
CA VAL A 36 20.90 -9.29 22.02
C VAL A 36 20.19 -8.10 22.70
N PRO A 37 20.81 -6.91 22.86
CA PRO A 37 20.12 -5.74 23.41
C PRO A 37 18.88 -5.33 22.60
N PHE A 38 18.95 -5.33 21.27
CA PHE A 38 17.83 -5.01 20.39
C PHE A 38 16.74 -6.09 20.44
N ALA A 39 17.13 -7.37 20.44
CA ALA A 39 16.19 -8.48 20.56
C ALA A 39 15.42 -8.44 21.89
N ILE A 40 16.09 -8.14 23.01
CA ILE A 40 15.44 -7.95 24.31
C ILE A 40 14.51 -6.74 24.29
N ALA A 41 14.96 -5.59 23.77
CA ALA A 41 14.16 -4.36 23.70
C ALA A 41 12.91 -4.51 22.81
N ARG A 42 12.94 -5.40 21.82
CA ARG A 42 11.83 -5.70 20.89
C ARG A 42 11.05 -6.96 21.25
N GLY A 43 11.25 -7.53 22.45
CA GLY A 43 10.52 -8.69 22.94
C GLY A 43 10.80 -10.02 22.21
N VAL A 44 11.80 -10.07 21.33
CA VAL A 44 12.11 -11.23 20.50
C VAL A 44 12.77 -12.32 21.34
N SER A 45 12.26 -13.56 21.18
CA SER A 45 12.80 -14.75 21.82
C SER A 45 14.31 -14.89 21.56
N ILE A 46 15.14 -14.75 22.62
CA ILE A 46 16.61 -14.89 22.55
C ILE A 46 17.03 -16.22 21.90
N ARG A 47 16.19 -17.27 21.99
CA ARG A 47 16.43 -18.55 21.31
C ARG A 47 16.26 -18.46 19.79
N PHE A 48 15.23 -17.79 19.29
CA PHE A 48 15.04 -17.58 17.85
C PHE A 48 16.02 -16.53 17.33
N PHE A 49 16.31 -15.48 18.09
CA PHE A 49 17.40 -14.54 17.78
C PHE A 49 18.77 -15.25 17.67
N ALA A 50 19.07 -16.26 18.49
CA ALA A 50 20.29 -17.05 18.34
C ALA A 50 20.35 -17.84 17.02
N PHE A 51 19.21 -18.31 16.50
CA PHE A 51 19.12 -18.84 15.13
C PHE A 51 19.32 -17.72 14.09
N CYS A 52 18.72 -16.54 14.29
CA CYS A 52 18.89 -15.40 13.39
C CYS A 52 20.37 -14.99 13.27
N ALA A 53 21.07 -14.83 14.39
CA ALA A 53 22.51 -14.55 14.43
C ALA A 53 23.36 -15.60 13.69
N TYR A 54 22.95 -16.88 13.71
CA TYR A 54 23.57 -17.97 12.97
C TYR A 54 23.26 -17.93 11.46
N TYR A 55 21.99 -17.81 11.08
CA TYR A 55 21.58 -17.72 9.67
C TYR A 55 22.17 -16.48 9.00
N ARG A 56 22.22 -15.34 9.71
CA ARG A 56 22.91 -14.11 9.31
C ARG A 56 24.40 -14.31 9.01
N PHE A 57 25.10 -15.13 9.79
CA PHE A 57 26.47 -15.55 9.44
C PHE A 57 26.47 -16.44 8.19
N ALA A 58 25.62 -17.46 8.11
CA ALA A 58 25.62 -18.42 7.00
C ALA A 58 25.26 -17.75 5.66
N LEU A 59 24.12 -17.07 5.60
CA LEU A 59 23.57 -16.38 4.43
C LEU A 59 24.40 -15.15 4.02
N GLY A 60 25.10 -14.50 4.95
CA GLY A 60 26.01 -13.39 4.63
C GLY A 60 27.43 -13.83 4.24
N CYS A 61 28.05 -14.74 4.99
CA CYS A 61 29.50 -15.00 4.89
C CYS A 61 29.87 -16.22 4.03
N MET A 62 28.99 -17.19 3.81
CA MET A 62 29.28 -18.42 3.05
C MET A 62 28.78 -18.33 1.60
N ARG A 63 29.37 -19.12 0.69
CA ARG A 63 28.87 -19.25 -0.70
C ARG A 63 27.78 -20.32 -0.82
N ALA A 64 26.88 -20.21 -1.80
CA ALA A 64 25.84 -21.20 -2.06
C ALA A 64 26.34 -22.67 -2.10
N ARG A 65 27.44 -22.94 -2.84
CA ARG A 65 28.05 -24.28 -2.92
C ARG A 65 28.57 -24.80 -1.57
N GLU A 66 29.00 -23.91 -0.69
CA GLU A 66 29.54 -24.25 0.64
C GLU A 66 28.41 -24.59 1.61
N ILE A 67 27.31 -23.82 1.57
CA ILE A 67 26.06 -24.09 2.31
C ILE A 67 25.50 -25.47 1.91
N GLN A 68 25.38 -25.72 0.60
CA GLN A 68 24.93 -27.01 0.04
C GLN A 68 25.88 -28.18 0.29
N PHE A 69 27.16 -27.93 0.57
CA PHE A 69 28.12 -28.98 0.96
C PHE A 69 27.94 -29.40 2.43
N LEU A 70 27.67 -28.45 3.33
CA LEU A 70 27.40 -28.74 4.74
C LEU A 70 26.02 -29.38 4.96
N ILE A 71 24.99 -28.84 4.31
CA ILE A 71 23.60 -29.27 4.47
C ILE A 71 23.32 -30.57 3.65
N PRO A 72 22.42 -31.47 4.07
CA PRO A 72 22.01 -32.62 3.24
C PRO A 72 21.16 -32.15 2.03
N PRO A 73 21.28 -32.77 0.84
CA PRO A 73 20.38 -32.49 -0.28
C PRO A 73 18.92 -32.82 0.06
N SER A 74 17.95 -32.07 -0.47
CA SER A 74 16.53 -32.11 -0.11
C SER A 74 15.93 -33.53 -0.02
N ILE A 75 16.19 -34.36 -1.03
CA ILE A 75 15.75 -35.77 -1.07
C ILE A 75 16.28 -36.57 0.14
N LYS A 76 17.55 -36.38 0.52
CA LYS A 76 18.17 -37.08 1.67
C LYS A 76 17.73 -36.52 3.01
N THR A 77 17.26 -35.27 3.07
CA THR A 77 16.55 -34.74 4.23
C THR A 77 15.20 -35.45 4.38
N TYR A 78 14.40 -35.48 3.30
CA TYR A 78 13.10 -36.15 3.26
C TYR A 78 13.16 -37.65 3.59
N GLU A 79 14.09 -38.41 3.00
CA GLU A 79 14.28 -39.84 3.32
C GLU A 79 14.56 -40.08 4.80
N LYS A 80 15.42 -39.27 5.42
CA LYS A 80 15.76 -39.37 6.85
C LYS A 80 14.60 -38.92 7.74
N TRP A 81 13.86 -37.91 7.32
CA TRP A 81 12.70 -37.39 8.05
C TRP A 81 11.56 -38.42 8.06
N ILE A 82 11.21 -39.00 6.92
CA ILE A 82 10.25 -40.11 6.80
C ILE A 82 10.65 -41.26 7.73
N ALA A 83 11.89 -41.76 7.64
CA ALA A 83 12.35 -42.86 8.48
C ALA A 83 12.34 -42.53 9.99
N ARG A 84 12.61 -41.26 10.36
CA ARG A 84 12.51 -40.77 11.75
C ARG A 84 11.06 -40.69 12.24
N LYS A 85 10.14 -40.17 11.44
CA LYS A 85 8.71 -40.07 11.80
C LYS A 85 8.07 -41.47 11.84
N GLN A 86 8.29 -42.33 10.84
CA GLN A 86 7.82 -43.73 10.86
C GLN A 86 8.26 -44.48 12.13
N LYS A 87 9.51 -44.30 12.57
CA LYS A 87 10.02 -44.95 13.80
C LYS A 87 9.38 -44.43 15.09
N ARG A 88 8.85 -43.20 15.09
CA ARG A 88 8.11 -42.62 16.22
C ARG A 88 6.62 -42.92 16.17
N HIS A 89 6.07 -43.00 14.97
CA HIS A 89 4.64 -43.10 14.66
C HIS A 89 4.36 -44.27 13.69
N PRO A 90 4.61 -45.54 14.10
CA PRO A 90 4.32 -46.70 13.27
C PRO A 90 2.83 -46.83 12.91
N GLU A 91 1.94 -46.27 13.73
CA GLU A 91 0.50 -46.18 13.50
C GLU A 91 0.10 -45.28 12.32
N LEU A 92 0.98 -44.36 11.89
CA LEU A 92 0.77 -43.43 10.76
C LEU A 92 1.55 -43.82 9.50
N ALA A 93 1.94 -45.10 9.38
CA ALA A 93 2.80 -45.59 8.30
C ALA A 93 2.20 -45.51 6.88
N ASP A 94 0.88 -45.31 6.72
CA ASP A 94 0.26 -45.08 5.41
C ASP A 94 0.35 -43.61 4.94
N LYS A 95 0.32 -42.65 5.88
CA LYS A 95 0.62 -41.22 5.64
C LYS A 95 2.12 -40.94 5.49
N LEU A 96 2.97 -41.74 6.14
CA LEU A 96 4.43 -41.57 6.19
C LEU A 96 5.18 -42.47 5.18
N GLN A 97 4.72 -42.54 3.93
CA GLN A 97 5.36 -43.36 2.89
C GLN A 97 6.38 -42.54 2.07
N LYS A 98 7.59 -43.07 1.86
CA LYS A 98 8.57 -42.48 0.93
C LYS A 98 8.01 -42.55 -0.50
N LYS A 99 7.49 -41.43 -1.00
CA LYS A 99 6.94 -41.26 -2.35
C LYS A 99 7.60 -40.03 -2.99
N ILE A 100 8.43 -40.31 -4.01
CA ILE A 100 9.14 -39.30 -4.81
C ILE A 100 8.69 -39.47 -6.25
N GLU A 101 8.22 -38.40 -6.86
CA GLU A 101 7.64 -38.39 -8.20
C GLU A 101 8.43 -37.39 -9.05
N MET A 102 9.05 -37.86 -10.14
CA MET A 102 9.86 -37.01 -11.01
C MET A 102 8.96 -36.15 -11.90
N LEU A 103 9.33 -34.89 -12.09
CA LEU A 103 8.69 -34.03 -13.09
C LEU A 103 9.15 -34.43 -14.51
N PRO A 104 8.35 -34.14 -15.56
CA PRO A 104 8.75 -34.27 -16.95
C PRO A 104 10.11 -33.60 -17.23
N ALA A 105 10.86 -34.17 -18.18
CA ALA A 105 12.21 -33.72 -18.55
C ALA A 105 13.27 -33.74 -17.43
N ASN A 106 13.06 -34.49 -16.33
CA ASN A 106 14.08 -34.83 -15.31
C ASN A 106 14.62 -33.67 -14.43
N ASP A 107 14.06 -32.47 -14.54
CA ASP A 107 14.65 -31.26 -13.91
C ASP A 107 14.30 -31.06 -12.42
N GLY A 108 13.21 -31.65 -11.92
CA GLY A 108 12.77 -31.52 -10.52
C GLY A 108 11.95 -32.72 -10.03
N SER A 109 11.54 -32.71 -8.75
CA SER A 109 10.72 -33.80 -8.19
C SER A 109 9.72 -33.32 -7.12
N ILE A 110 8.59 -34.00 -7.00
CA ILE A 110 7.61 -33.84 -5.93
C ILE A 110 7.92 -34.86 -4.83
N LEU A 111 8.00 -34.38 -3.59
CA LEU A 111 8.19 -35.17 -2.38
C LEU A 111 6.86 -35.19 -1.61
N TRP A 112 6.20 -36.35 -1.56
CA TRP A 112 4.86 -36.46 -0.97
C TRP A 112 4.88 -36.68 0.54
N ILE A 113 4.00 -35.98 1.24
CA ILE A 113 3.68 -36.17 2.66
C ILE A 113 2.16 -36.38 2.80
N GLY A 114 1.73 -37.33 3.64
CA GLY A 114 0.30 -37.67 3.75
C GLY A 114 -0.13 -38.69 2.69
N ASN A 115 -1.39 -39.14 2.76
CA ASN A 115 -1.88 -40.22 1.92
C ASN A 115 -2.60 -39.69 0.67
N ARG A 116 -1.85 -39.39 -0.41
CA ARG A 116 -2.39 -38.94 -1.72
C ARG A 116 -3.58 -39.78 -2.24
N GLN A 117 -3.64 -41.08 -1.93
CA GLN A 117 -4.70 -41.98 -2.38
C GLN A 117 -6.01 -41.85 -1.58
N LYS A 118 -5.98 -41.21 -0.41
CA LYS A 118 -7.16 -40.90 0.43
C LYS A 118 -7.46 -39.40 0.48
N ALA A 119 -6.51 -38.55 0.10
CA ALA A 119 -6.60 -37.11 0.24
C ALA A 119 -7.71 -36.50 -0.62
N THR A 120 -8.44 -35.56 -0.03
CA THR A 120 -9.51 -34.78 -0.65
C THR A 120 -9.15 -33.30 -0.76
N LYS A 121 -8.11 -32.86 -0.04
CA LYS A 121 -7.47 -31.54 -0.15
C LYS A 121 -5.97 -31.72 -0.34
N PHE A 122 -5.36 -30.81 -1.07
CA PHE A 122 -3.96 -30.88 -1.48
C PHE A 122 -3.23 -29.56 -1.21
N VAL A 123 -1.92 -29.64 -0.98
CA VAL A 123 -1.04 -28.47 -0.82
C VAL A 123 0.18 -28.64 -1.71
N LEU A 124 0.40 -27.73 -2.67
CA LEU A 124 1.66 -27.61 -3.38
C LEU A 124 2.57 -26.63 -2.63
N PHE A 125 3.60 -27.17 -1.99
CA PHE A 125 4.48 -26.42 -1.10
C PHE A 125 5.85 -26.14 -1.74
N PHE A 126 6.26 -24.88 -1.71
CA PHE A 126 7.58 -24.41 -2.12
C PHE A 126 8.37 -23.99 -0.87
N HIS A 127 9.57 -24.54 -0.67
CA HIS A 127 10.38 -24.19 0.50
C HIS A 127 11.17 -22.89 0.31
N GLY A 128 11.55 -22.23 1.40
CA GLY A 128 12.35 -21.02 1.39
C GLY A 128 13.85 -21.23 1.30
N GLY A 129 14.60 -20.26 1.85
CA GLY A 129 16.06 -20.27 1.86
C GLY A 129 16.73 -19.69 0.61
N GLY A 130 16.20 -18.58 0.08
CA GLY A 130 16.88 -17.73 -0.92
C GLY A 130 17.28 -18.44 -2.22
N TYR A 131 16.52 -19.45 -2.67
CA TYR A 131 16.83 -20.33 -3.80
C TYR A 131 18.18 -21.10 -3.71
N VAL A 132 18.86 -21.06 -2.56
CA VAL A 132 20.21 -21.57 -2.34
C VAL A 132 20.26 -22.70 -1.30
N VAL A 133 19.45 -22.61 -0.24
CA VAL A 133 19.44 -23.60 0.84
C VAL A 133 18.59 -24.82 0.45
N PRO A 134 19.05 -26.07 0.64
CA PRO A 134 18.21 -27.25 0.46
C PRO A 134 17.10 -27.36 1.51
N LEU A 135 16.01 -28.05 1.17
CA LEU A 135 14.89 -28.37 2.05
C LEU A 135 15.38 -28.87 3.43
N LEU A 136 15.18 -28.04 4.45
CA LEU A 136 15.50 -28.33 5.84
C LEU A 136 14.41 -29.20 6.50
N PRO A 137 14.72 -29.96 7.57
CA PRO A 137 13.73 -30.74 8.31
C PRO A 137 12.55 -29.92 8.84
N GLY A 138 12.78 -28.64 9.16
CA GLY A 138 11.75 -27.74 9.69
C GLY A 138 10.54 -27.61 8.77
N HIS A 139 10.74 -27.43 7.44
CA HIS A 139 9.62 -27.35 6.49
C HIS A 139 8.82 -28.66 6.44
N LEU A 140 9.48 -29.81 6.59
CA LEU A 140 8.83 -31.13 6.60
C LEU A 140 8.04 -31.37 7.89
N ASP A 141 8.62 -30.98 9.03
CA ASP A 141 7.93 -31.00 10.32
C ASP A 141 6.74 -30.02 10.31
N TRP A 142 6.90 -28.79 9.81
CA TRP A 142 5.81 -27.79 9.62
C TRP A 142 4.70 -28.29 8.68
N CYS A 143 5.03 -28.72 7.46
CA CYS A 143 4.05 -29.28 6.51
C CYS A 143 3.27 -30.46 7.10
N TRP A 144 3.92 -31.26 7.93
CA TRP A 144 3.28 -32.38 8.60
C TRP A 144 2.35 -31.92 9.73
N GLU A 145 2.82 -31.10 10.68
CA GLU A 145 1.99 -30.69 11.82
C GLU A 145 0.84 -29.79 11.35
N ALA A 146 1.06 -28.84 10.43
CA ALA A 146 0.03 -27.90 9.98
C ALA A 146 -1.03 -28.54 9.05
N TYR A 147 -0.63 -29.41 8.11
CA TYR A 147 -1.55 -29.90 7.07
C TYR A 147 -1.96 -31.37 7.24
N VAL A 148 -1.04 -32.26 7.60
CA VAL A 148 -1.26 -33.72 7.53
C VAL A 148 -1.71 -34.35 8.86
N ALA A 149 -1.29 -33.76 9.98
CA ALA A 149 -1.64 -34.18 11.34
C ALA A 149 -2.63 -33.21 12.02
N GLY A 150 -2.39 -31.91 11.95
CA GLY A 150 -3.23 -30.84 12.55
C GLY A 150 -4.16 -30.12 11.58
N GLY A 151 -4.22 -30.53 10.31
CA GLY A 151 -5.18 -30.01 9.34
C GLY A 151 -6.64 -30.43 9.65
N PRO A 152 -7.60 -30.27 8.70
CA PRO A 152 -9.04 -30.53 8.91
C PRO A 152 -9.43 -31.97 9.32
N GLY A 153 -8.46 -32.90 9.42
CA GLY A 153 -8.54 -34.08 10.27
C GLY A 153 -9.68 -35.03 9.92
N ALA A 154 -10.68 -35.12 10.81
CA ALA A 154 -11.84 -36.01 10.63
C ALA A 154 -12.75 -35.61 9.46
N HIS A 155 -12.61 -34.40 8.92
CA HIS A 155 -13.47 -33.85 7.86
C HIS A 155 -12.84 -33.91 6.46
N ALA A 156 -11.50 -33.86 6.35
CA ALA A 156 -10.78 -34.00 5.09
C ALA A 156 -9.36 -34.52 5.31
N GLU A 157 -8.99 -35.59 4.61
CA GLU A 157 -7.60 -36.05 4.51
C GLU A 157 -6.81 -35.12 3.57
N VAL A 158 -5.59 -34.74 3.98
CA VAL A 158 -4.71 -33.83 3.23
C VAL A 158 -3.43 -34.52 2.79
N ALA A 159 -2.95 -34.21 1.59
CA ALA A 159 -1.62 -34.58 1.13
C ALA A 159 -0.83 -33.36 0.63
N VAL A 160 0.42 -33.24 1.06
CA VAL A 160 1.34 -32.16 0.66
C VAL A 160 2.29 -32.69 -0.40
N ALA A 161 2.34 -31.98 -1.52
CA ALA A 161 3.31 -32.11 -2.60
C ALA A 161 4.41 -31.05 -2.38
N VAL A 162 5.50 -31.42 -1.68
CA VAL A 162 6.65 -30.52 -1.51
C VAL A 162 7.50 -30.56 -2.78
N LEU A 163 7.63 -29.43 -3.47
CA LEU A 163 8.49 -29.35 -4.65
C LEU A 163 9.97 -29.29 -4.24
N GLN A 164 10.73 -30.29 -4.67
CA GLN A 164 12.17 -30.19 -4.79
C GLN A 164 12.49 -29.58 -6.17
N TYR A 165 12.65 -28.25 -6.18
CA TYR A 165 13.17 -27.50 -7.32
C TYR A 165 14.71 -27.50 -7.32
N THR A 166 15.33 -27.04 -8.41
CA THR A 166 16.79 -26.95 -8.55
C THR A 166 17.33 -25.65 -7.95
N LEU A 167 18.43 -25.74 -7.21
CA LEU A 167 18.98 -24.61 -6.46
C LEU A 167 20.03 -23.84 -7.27
N VAL A 168 20.17 -22.56 -6.93
CA VAL A 168 21.30 -21.72 -7.36
C VAL A 168 22.59 -22.26 -6.71
N PRO A 169 23.74 -22.37 -7.42
CA PRO A 169 24.01 -21.91 -8.78
C PRO A 169 23.91 -23.02 -9.85
N GLU A 170 23.31 -24.19 -9.56
CA GLU A 170 23.14 -25.26 -10.55
C GLU A 170 22.20 -24.80 -11.67
N ALA A 171 21.06 -24.22 -11.28
CA ALA A 171 20.14 -23.51 -12.16
C ALA A 171 19.75 -22.14 -11.59
N ARG A 172 19.26 -21.27 -12.47
CA ARG A 172 18.82 -19.89 -12.21
C ARG A 172 17.41 -19.70 -12.76
N TYR A 173 16.79 -18.57 -12.42
CA TYR A 173 15.52 -18.15 -13.03
C TYR A 173 15.62 -18.23 -14.58
N PRO A 174 14.58 -18.69 -15.30
CA PRO A 174 13.24 -19.08 -14.85
C PRO A 174 13.11 -20.56 -14.44
N THR A 175 14.20 -21.29 -14.23
CA THR A 175 14.17 -22.77 -14.06
C THR A 175 13.27 -23.24 -12.92
N GLN A 176 13.27 -22.51 -11.81
CA GLN A 176 12.45 -22.81 -10.63
C GLN A 176 10.96 -22.59 -10.90
N LEU A 177 10.60 -21.50 -11.59
CA LEU A 177 9.22 -21.22 -12.03
C LEU A 177 8.73 -22.27 -13.04
N ARG A 178 9.56 -22.65 -14.02
CA ARG A 178 9.27 -23.75 -14.96
C ARG A 178 8.99 -25.07 -14.22
N GLN A 179 9.71 -25.36 -13.14
CA GLN A 179 9.49 -26.55 -12.31
C GLN A 179 8.22 -26.44 -11.45
N ALA A 180 7.89 -25.26 -10.93
CA ALA A 180 6.66 -25.02 -10.18
C ALA A 180 5.40 -25.14 -11.05
N ILE A 181 5.41 -24.55 -12.25
CA ILE A 181 4.33 -24.69 -13.24
C ILE A 181 4.21 -26.14 -13.73
N ALA A 182 5.33 -26.85 -13.96
CA ALA A 182 5.30 -28.27 -14.32
C ALA A 182 4.69 -29.14 -13.20
N ALA A 183 5.01 -28.86 -11.93
CA ALA A 183 4.43 -29.55 -10.79
C ALA A 183 2.93 -29.29 -10.64
N LEU A 184 2.50 -28.02 -10.71
CA LEU A 184 1.09 -27.64 -10.63
C LEU A 184 0.27 -28.28 -11.76
N ASN A 185 0.76 -28.21 -13.00
CA ASN A 185 0.15 -28.86 -14.15
C ASN A 185 0.05 -30.39 -13.97
N GLN A 186 1.10 -31.04 -13.43
CA GLN A 186 1.08 -32.48 -13.15
C GLN A 186 0.08 -32.88 -12.05
N LEU A 187 -0.15 -32.03 -11.05
CA LEU A 187 -1.20 -32.25 -10.05
C LEU A 187 -2.60 -32.20 -10.71
N ILE A 188 -2.88 -31.15 -11.48
CA ILE A 188 -4.16 -30.94 -12.18
C ILE A 188 -4.43 -32.09 -13.16
N LEU A 189 -3.46 -32.41 -14.03
CA LEU A 189 -3.54 -33.54 -14.96
C LEU A 189 -3.65 -34.92 -14.28
N SER A 190 -3.41 -35.02 -12.97
CA SER A 190 -3.67 -36.24 -12.18
C SER A 190 -5.09 -36.33 -11.60
N GLY A 191 -5.98 -35.37 -11.94
CA GLY A 191 -7.37 -35.32 -11.49
C GLY A 191 -7.62 -34.52 -10.22
N ILE A 192 -6.71 -33.61 -9.84
CA ILE A 192 -6.88 -32.71 -8.70
C ILE A 192 -7.52 -31.41 -9.18
N ASP A 193 -8.77 -31.17 -8.79
CA ASP A 193 -9.48 -29.90 -9.01
C ASP A 193 -8.77 -28.75 -8.26
N PRO A 194 -8.43 -27.63 -8.94
CA PRO A 194 -7.89 -26.42 -8.32
C PRO A 194 -8.64 -25.95 -7.07
N ASN A 195 -9.97 -26.06 -6.97
CA ASN A 195 -10.74 -25.69 -5.76
C ASN A 195 -10.44 -26.59 -4.53
N ASN A 196 -9.63 -27.62 -4.71
CA ASN A 196 -9.14 -28.51 -3.65
C ASN A 196 -7.63 -28.43 -3.44
N LEU A 197 -6.93 -27.52 -4.12
CA LEU A 197 -5.49 -27.34 -4.08
C LEU A 197 -5.10 -25.95 -3.55
N LEU A 198 -4.37 -25.94 -2.43
CA LEU A 198 -3.63 -24.77 -1.94
C LEU A 198 -2.24 -24.71 -2.61
N VAL A 199 -1.73 -23.51 -2.85
CA VAL A 199 -0.36 -23.28 -3.38
C VAL A 199 0.35 -22.27 -2.49
N GLY A 200 1.58 -22.53 -2.04
CA GLY A 200 2.26 -21.58 -1.16
C GLY A 200 3.65 -21.97 -0.70
N GLY A 201 4.26 -21.11 0.10
CA GLY A 201 5.63 -21.31 0.59
C GLY A 201 6.18 -20.17 1.44
N ASP A 202 7.37 -20.41 2.00
CA ASP A 202 8.14 -19.47 2.82
C ASP A 202 9.24 -18.75 2.04
N SER A 203 9.50 -17.47 2.31
CA SER A 203 10.64 -16.72 1.79
C SER A 203 10.77 -16.77 0.26
N ALA A 204 11.79 -17.46 -0.27
CA ALA A 204 11.95 -17.74 -1.71
C ALA A 204 10.89 -18.69 -2.30
N GLY A 205 10.31 -19.57 -1.48
CA GLY A 205 9.13 -20.36 -1.83
C GLY A 205 7.85 -19.52 -1.87
N GLY A 206 7.74 -18.50 -1.02
CA GLY A 206 6.69 -17.47 -1.10
C GLY A 206 6.81 -16.65 -2.40
N ASN A 207 8.03 -16.21 -2.75
CA ASN A 207 8.32 -15.64 -4.07
C ASN A 207 7.90 -16.57 -5.22
N LEU A 208 8.18 -17.88 -5.11
CA LEU A 208 7.84 -18.86 -6.13
C LEU A 208 6.32 -19.09 -6.25
N ALA A 209 5.59 -19.08 -5.14
CA ALA A 209 4.13 -19.15 -5.13
C ALA A 209 3.50 -17.92 -5.79
N CYS A 210 3.95 -16.72 -5.39
CA CYS A 210 3.53 -15.45 -5.98
C CYS A 210 3.84 -15.40 -7.50
N SER A 211 5.02 -15.89 -7.91
CA SER A 211 5.40 -16.00 -9.33
C SER A 211 4.55 -17.00 -10.12
N VAL A 212 4.06 -18.08 -9.49
CA VAL A 212 3.12 -19.02 -10.11
C VAL A 212 1.75 -18.37 -10.34
N VAL A 213 1.23 -17.63 -9.35
CA VAL A 213 -0.02 -16.86 -9.50
C VAL A 213 0.13 -15.82 -10.62
N ARG A 214 1.23 -15.06 -10.59
CA ARG A 214 1.58 -14.09 -11.63
C ARG A 214 1.59 -14.71 -13.04
N HIS A 215 2.16 -15.90 -13.20
CA HIS A 215 2.21 -16.62 -14.50
C HIS A 215 0.86 -17.22 -14.93
N ILE A 216 -0.09 -17.42 -14.00
CA ILE A 216 -1.47 -17.81 -14.33
C ILE A 216 -2.24 -16.61 -14.90
N CYS A 217 -2.12 -15.42 -14.28
CA CYS A 217 -2.74 -14.20 -14.81
C CYS A 217 -2.03 -13.76 -16.11
N HIS A 218 -0.73 -13.46 -16.02
CA HIS A 218 0.11 -12.86 -17.06
C HIS A 218 1.29 -13.79 -17.41
N PRO A 219 1.14 -14.74 -18.37
CA PRO A 219 2.16 -15.75 -18.65
C PRO A 219 3.49 -15.19 -19.20
N CYS A 220 4.59 -15.53 -18.53
CA CYS A 220 5.96 -15.22 -18.95
C CYS A 220 6.34 -15.96 -20.24
N HIS A 221 7.14 -15.33 -21.12
CA HIS A 221 7.46 -15.87 -22.44
C HIS A 221 8.76 -16.72 -22.51
N LEU A 222 9.53 -16.83 -21.42
CA LEU A 222 10.79 -17.58 -21.35
C LEU A 222 10.62 -19.12 -21.30
N GLU A 223 10.06 -19.70 -22.37
CA GLU A 223 9.88 -21.15 -22.56
C GLU A 223 9.06 -21.87 -21.46
N ILE A 224 8.35 -21.13 -20.60
CA ILE A 224 7.37 -21.68 -19.65
C ILE A 224 6.01 -21.81 -20.37
N PRO A 225 5.38 -23.00 -20.41
CA PRO A 225 4.02 -23.13 -20.93
C PRO A 225 3.03 -22.27 -20.15
N ALA A 226 2.15 -21.55 -20.84
CA ALA A 226 1.02 -20.86 -20.20
C ALA A 226 0.10 -21.90 -19.54
N LEU A 227 -0.23 -21.69 -18.26
CA LEU A 227 -1.11 -22.58 -17.51
C LEU A 227 -2.51 -21.98 -17.44
N ARG A 228 -3.50 -22.67 -18.01
CA ARG A 228 -4.91 -22.31 -17.86
C ARG A 228 -5.56 -23.27 -16.88
N LEU A 229 -6.17 -22.72 -15.83
CA LEU A 229 -6.96 -23.49 -14.88
C LEU A 229 -8.43 -23.55 -15.35
N GLU A 230 -9.11 -24.66 -15.07
CA GLU A 230 -10.57 -24.78 -15.30
C GLU A 230 -11.39 -24.16 -14.14
N SER A 231 -10.75 -23.92 -13.00
CA SER A 231 -11.30 -23.33 -11.78
C SER A 231 -10.23 -22.56 -11.00
N ARG A 232 -10.64 -21.65 -10.12
CA ARG A 232 -9.74 -20.92 -9.20
C ARG A 232 -9.05 -21.90 -8.24
N LEU A 233 -7.81 -21.60 -7.83
CA LEU A 233 -7.15 -22.31 -6.73
C LEU A 233 -7.96 -22.15 -5.43
N ALA A 234 -7.91 -23.16 -4.56
CA ALA A 234 -8.59 -23.16 -3.26
C ALA A 234 -8.14 -22.01 -2.35
N GLY A 235 -6.90 -21.57 -2.53
CA GLY A 235 -6.25 -20.52 -1.77
C GLY A 235 -4.74 -20.50 -2.04
N VAL A 236 -4.12 -19.34 -1.84
CA VAL A 236 -2.66 -19.18 -1.91
C VAL A 236 -2.16 -18.76 -0.53
N PHE A 237 -0.98 -19.21 -0.10
CA PHE A 237 -0.35 -18.72 1.14
C PHE A 237 1.11 -18.30 0.94
N LEU A 238 1.46 -17.14 1.49
CA LEU A 238 2.77 -16.50 1.35
C LEU A 238 3.34 -16.21 2.75
N VAL A 239 4.36 -16.95 3.17
CA VAL A 239 5.07 -16.71 4.45
C VAL A 239 6.34 -15.93 4.15
N SER A 240 6.55 -14.80 4.82
CA SER A 240 7.69 -13.89 4.68
C SER A 240 8.16 -13.69 3.20
N PRO A 241 7.26 -13.47 2.22
CA PRO A 241 7.60 -13.63 0.81
C PRO A 241 8.64 -12.62 0.31
N TRP A 242 9.65 -13.11 -0.41
CA TRP A 242 10.68 -12.26 -1.02
C TRP A 242 10.20 -11.64 -2.34
N LEU A 243 9.50 -10.51 -2.30
CA LEU A 243 8.76 -9.99 -3.46
C LEU A 243 9.52 -9.04 -4.40
N THR A 244 10.63 -8.43 -3.95
CA THR A 244 11.47 -7.50 -4.73
C THR A 244 12.97 -7.82 -4.58
N SER A 245 13.77 -7.52 -5.62
CA SER A 245 15.24 -7.53 -5.54
C SER A 245 15.82 -6.32 -4.80
N LYS A 246 14.99 -5.29 -4.56
CA LYS A 246 15.36 -4.07 -3.83
C LYS A 246 15.53 -4.38 -2.34
N THR A 247 16.32 -3.55 -1.67
CA THR A 247 16.66 -3.68 -0.24
C THR A 247 16.64 -2.31 0.46
N THR A 248 15.74 -1.44 -0.02
CA THR A 248 15.64 -0.01 0.29
C THR A 248 14.49 0.34 1.24
N ALA A 249 13.63 -0.63 1.58
CA ALA A 249 12.50 -0.41 2.48
C ALA A 249 12.98 -0.15 3.94
N PRO A 250 12.27 0.69 4.74
CA PRO A 250 12.69 1.04 6.10
C PRO A 250 12.99 -0.16 7.01
N ALA A 251 12.18 -1.22 6.92
CA ALA A 251 12.39 -2.50 7.61
C ALA A 251 13.82 -3.07 7.46
N PHE A 252 14.48 -2.94 6.30
CA PHE A 252 15.86 -3.40 6.11
C PHE A 252 16.88 -2.68 7.00
N ALA A 253 16.63 -1.41 7.34
CA ALA A 253 17.47 -0.64 8.25
C ALA A 253 17.04 -0.84 9.71
N GLU A 254 15.73 -0.75 9.98
CA GLU A 254 15.14 -0.89 11.32
C GLU A 254 15.41 -2.26 11.94
N ASN A 255 15.23 -3.33 11.17
CA ASN A 255 15.25 -4.71 11.68
C ASN A 255 16.63 -5.38 11.54
N ASN A 256 17.61 -4.66 10.98
CA ASN A 256 18.96 -5.11 10.68
C ASN A 256 19.72 -5.73 11.88
N TYR A 257 19.35 -5.45 13.13
CA TYR A 257 20.04 -5.99 14.31
C TYR A 257 19.32 -7.17 14.98
N VAL A 258 18.15 -7.55 14.46
CA VAL A 258 17.29 -8.60 15.02
C VAL A 258 17.03 -9.69 13.98
N ASP A 259 16.81 -9.31 12.73
CA ASP A 259 16.51 -10.23 11.63
C ASP A 259 17.75 -11.00 11.13
N MET A 260 17.51 -12.16 10.50
CA MET A 260 18.55 -12.99 9.90
C MET A 260 19.04 -12.49 8.53
N LEU A 261 18.21 -11.73 7.83
CA LEU A 261 18.49 -11.12 6.53
C LEU A 261 19.26 -9.80 6.68
N THR A 262 19.84 -9.39 5.55
CA THR A 262 20.58 -8.12 5.39
C THR A 262 20.46 -7.64 3.96
N THR A 263 20.56 -6.33 3.76
CA THR A 263 20.84 -5.70 2.46
C THR A 263 21.94 -6.47 1.70
N THR A 264 23.06 -6.79 2.36
CA THR A 264 24.21 -7.47 1.74
C THR A 264 23.92 -8.92 1.30
N CYS A 265 23.20 -9.71 2.11
CA CYS A 265 22.87 -11.09 1.71
C CYS A 265 21.76 -11.12 0.65
N MET A 266 20.79 -10.21 0.71
CA MET A 266 19.68 -10.17 -0.25
C MET A 266 20.10 -9.63 -1.61
N SER A 267 20.88 -8.54 -1.68
CA SER A 267 21.47 -8.07 -2.95
C SER A 267 22.38 -9.14 -3.57
N ARG A 268 23.10 -9.92 -2.77
CA ARG A 268 23.87 -11.06 -3.28
C ARG A 268 22.97 -12.20 -3.77
N ALA A 269 21.91 -12.55 -3.05
CA ALA A 269 20.95 -13.57 -3.47
C ALA A 269 20.25 -13.20 -4.78
N ALA A 270 19.85 -11.93 -4.94
CA ALA A 270 19.30 -11.39 -6.18
C ALA A 270 20.29 -11.57 -7.34
N VAL A 271 21.55 -11.16 -7.18
CA VAL A 271 22.59 -11.37 -8.21
C VAL A 271 22.86 -12.86 -8.46
N GLU A 272 22.92 -13.71 -7.43
CA GLU A 272 23.14 -15.14 -7.62
C GLU A 272 21.98 -15.85 -8.33
N LEU A 273 20.74 -15.37 -8.18
CA LEU A 273 19.53 -15.86 -8.86
C LEU A 273 19.36 -15.33 -10.29
N LEU A 274 19.50 -14.01 -10.46
CA LEU A 274 19.10 -13.28 -11.67
C LEU A 274 20.23 -13.13 -12.70
N HIS A 275 21.50 -13.18 -12.28
CA HIS A 275 22.63 -12.90 -13.20
C HIS A 275 22.55 -13.80 -14.45
N PRO A 276 22.60 -13.22 -15.66
CA PRO A 276 22.23 -13.92 -16.88
C PRO A 276 23.04 -15.20 -17.12
N ARG A 277 22.32 -16.21 -17.62
CA ARG A 277 22.83 -17.38 -18.36
C ARG A 277 22.33 -17.36 -19.81
N PHE A 278 21.17 -16.77 -20.03
CA PHE A 278 20.67 -16.30 -21.32
C PHE A 278 21.24 -14.89 -21.60
N PRO A 279 21.74 -14.59 -22.80
CA PRO A 279 22.02 -13.21 -23.17
C PRO A 279 20.69 -12.46 -23.35
N VAL A 280 20.60 -11.24 -22.79
CA VAL A 280 19.56 -10.28 -23.19
C VAL A 280 19.75 -9.98 -24.68
N ARG A 281 18.73 -10.26 -25.49
CA ARG A 281 18.70 -10.05 -26.94
C ARG A 281 17.69 -8.96 -27.34
N ASN A 282 16.71 -8.69 -26.49
CA ASN A 282 15.63 -7.73 -26.74
C ASN A 282 15.05 -7.19 -25.40
N LYS A 283 14.13 -6.22 -25.48
CA LYS A 283 13.44 -5.66 -24.29
C LYS A 283 12.48 -6.64 -23.60
N SER A 284 11.94 -7.63 -24.31
CA SER A 284 11.09 -8.66 -23.68
C SER A 284 11.90 -9.56 -22.74
N ASP A 285 13.16 -9.88 -23.05
CA ASP A 285 14.03 -10.65 -22.15
C ASP A 285 14.31 -9.87 -20.84
N GLU A 286 14.41 -8.54 -20.89
CA GLU A 286 14.56 -7.69 -19.70
C GLU A 286 13.26 -7.62 -18.87
N SER A 287 12.11 -7.50 -19.54
CA SER A 287 10.79 -7.53 -18.89
C SER A 287 10.54 -8.88 -18.24
N ASP A 288 10.76 -9.99 -18.95
CA ASP A 288 10.65 -11.36 -18.44
C ASP A 288 11.63 -11.63 -17.26
N LEU A 289 12.83 -11.02 -17.26
CA LEU A 289 13.76 -11.08 -16.12
C LEU A 289 13.24 -10.32 -14.89
N ALA A 290 12.51 -9.23 -15.07
CA ALA A 290 11.85 -8.52 -13.96
C ALA A 290 10.73 -9.36 -13.33
N MET A 291 10.08 -10.26 -14.09
CA MET A 291 9.03 -11.17 -13.57
C MET A 291 9.54 -12.20 -12.55
N ALA A 292 10.86 -12.29 -12.33
CA ALA A 292 11.46 -13.09 -11.25
C ALA A 292 11.20 -12.51 -9.85
N MET A 293 10.83 -11.24 -9.78
CA MET A 293 10.52 -10.52 -8.55
C MET A 293 9.14 -9.84 -8.75
N PRO A 294 8.05 -10.39 -8.19
CA PRO A 294 6.69 -9.96 -8.50
C PRO A 294 6.41 -8.45 -8.40
N MET A 295 7.14 -7.72 -7.55
CA MET A 295 7.03 -6.25 -7.36
C MET A 295 8.05 -5.41 -8.15
N ASP A 296 9.00 -6.00 -8.87
CA ASP A 296 9.93 -5.25 -9.73
C ASP A 296 9.40 -5.06 -11.16
N SER A 297 8.41 -5.86 -11.57
CA SER A 297 7.72 -5.72 -12.84
C SER A 297 6.68 -4.58 -12.84
N ASP A 298 5.81 -4.55 -13.86
CA ASP A 298 4.49 -3.94 -13.70
C ASP A 298 3.63 -4.76 -12.72
N MET A 299 2.71 -4.09 -12.03
CA MET A 299 1.83 -4.62 -10.98
C MET A 299 0.37 -4.78 -11.44
N ALA A 300 0.03 -4.46 -12.70
CA ALA A 300 -1.33 -4.65 -13.22
C ALA A 300 -1.85 -6.09 -13.09
N TRP A 301 -0.96 -7.10 -13.15
CA TRP A 301 -1.31 -8.52 -12.91
C TRP A 301 -1.94 -8.78 -11.53
N VAL A 302 -1.71 -7.89 -10.56
CA VAL A 302 -2.25 -8.04 -9.20
C VAL A 302 -3.76 -7.80 -9.18
N ASP A 303 -4.31 -6.92 -10.05
CA ASP A 303 -5.76 -6.71 -10.20
C ASP A 303 -6.49 -7.97 -10.72
N GLU A 304 -5.75 -8.97 -11.19
CA GLU A 304 -6.26 -10.24 -11.71
C GLU A 304 -6.04 -11.42 -10.74
N ILE A 305 -5.48 -11.24 -9.54
CA ILE A 305 -5.21 -12.37 -8.61
C ILE A 305 -6.47 -13.15 -8.27
N SER A 306 -7.62 -12.48 -8.11
CA SER A 306 -8.88 -13.18 -7.86
C SER A 306 -9.30 -14.09 -9.02
N THR A 307 -8.81 -13.89 -10.25
CA THR A 307 -9.03 -14.84 -11.36
C THR A 307 -8.32 -16.18 -11.15
N ALA A 308 -7.21 -16.19 -10.41
CA ALA A 308 -6.35 -17.35 -10.19
C ALA A 308 -6.63 -18.09 -8.86
N THR A 309 -7.10 -17.41 -7.82
CA THR A 309 -7.32 -18.00 -6.48
C THR A 309 -8.54 -17.41 -5.77
N ASN A 310 -9.21 -18.22 -4.93
CA ASN A 310 -10.36 -17.79 -4.13
C ASN A 310 -9.96 -17.03 -2.84
N SER A 311 -8.84 -17.43 -2.23
CA SER A 311 -8.27 -16.82 -1.02
C SER A 311 -6.78 -16.52 -1.18
N LEU A 312 -6.26 -15.58 -0.41
CA LEU A 312 -4.84 -15.29 -0.27
C LEU A 312 -4.50 -15.01 1.20
N TYR A 313 -3.68 -15.86 1.81
CA TYR A 313 -3.10 -15.65 3.12
C TYR A 313 -1.67 -15.12 3.00
N ILE A 314 -1.34 -14.06 3.72
CA ILE A 314 0.01 -13.49 3.79
C ILE A 314 0.41 -13.33 5.24
N THR A 315 1.60 -13.79 5.61
CA THR A 315 2.11 -13.66 6.98
C THR A 315 3.61 -13.39 7.01
N GLY A 316 4.09 -12.71 8.05
CA GLY A 316 5.48 -12.35 8.26
C GLY A 316 5.66 -11.59 9.57
N GLY A 317 6.89 -11.29 9.98
CA GLY A 317 7.14 -10.61 11.25
C GLY A 317 7.10 -9.07 11.18
N GLN A 318 6.70 -8.39 12.26
CA GLN A 318 6.95 -6.93 12.38
C GLN A 318 8.46 -6.61 12.54
N GLN A 319 9.27 -7.60 12.92
CA GLN A 319 10.73 -7.56 12.92
C GLN A 319 11.36 -8.20 11.66
N ASP A 320 10.56 -8.58 10.64
CA ASP A 320 11.05 -9.12 9.36
C ASP A 320 11.69 -8.01 8.52
N ALA A 321 12.73 -8.33 7.75
CA ALA A 321 13.31 -7.40 6.78
C ALA A 321 12.35 -7.07 5.62
N PHE A 322 11.45 -7.98 5.25
CA PHE A 322 10.45 -7.80 4.17
C PHE A 322 9.12 -7.17 4.64
N ARG A 323 8.98 -6.80 5.93
CA ARG A 323 7.72 -6.28 6.52
C ARG A 323 7.01 -5.24 5.63
N ASP A 324 7.75 -4.26 5.14
CA ASP A 324 7.17 -3.15 4.38
C ASP A 324 6.87 -3.53 2.92
N ASP A 325 7.65 -4.43 2.32
CA ASP A 325 7.36 -5.01 0.99
C ASP A 325 6.08 -5.85 1.05
N ILE A 326 5.90 -6.62 2.13
CA ILE A 326 4.69 -7.42 2.41
C ILE A 326 3.46 -6.52 2.56
N ARG A 327 3.56 -5.43 3.35
CA ARG A 327 2.48 -4.43 3.50
C ARG A 327 2.10 -3.84 2.16
N ALA A 328 3.06 -3.23 1.44
CA ALA A 328 2.82 -2.57 0.15
C ALA A 328 2.22 -3.52 -0.90
N PHE A 329 2.64 -4.80 -0.92
CA PHE A 329 2.00 -5.82 -1.75
C PHE A 329 0.55 -6.07 -1.33
N SER A 330 0.30 -6.31 -0.04
CA SER A 330 -1.05 -6.61 0.47
C SER A 330 -2.03 -5.45 0.29
N GLU A 331 -1.56 -4.21 0.44
CA GLU A 331 -2.32 -2.99 0.17
C GLU A 331 -2.72 -2.94 -1.32
N HIS A 332 -1.78 -3.15 -2.24
CA HIS A 332 -2.07 -3.18 -3.68
C HIS A 332 -3.04 -4.33 -4.06
N VAL A 333 -2.90 -5.52 -3.46
CA VAL A 333 -3.90 -6.61 -3.64
C VAL A 333 -5.30 -6.14 -3.21
N SER A 334 -5.41 -5.53 -2.04
CA SER A 334 -6.69 -5.10 -1.45
C SER A 334 -7.42 -4.01 -2.27
N CYS A 335 -6.68 -3.18 -3.03
CA CYS A 335 -7.25 -2.16 -3.90
C CYS A 335 -7.91 -2.73 -5.18
N GLY A 336 -7.40 -3.85 -5.71
CA GLY A 336 -7.92 -4.47 -6.93
C GLY A 336 -9.05 -5.50 -6.69
N ASN A 337 -8.85 -6.37 -5.69
CA ASN A 337 -9.45 -7.71 -5.62
C ASN A 337 -10.54 -7.84 -4.55
N ASN A 338 -11.65 -7.09 -4.66
CA ASN A 338 -12.74 -7.14 -3.67
C ASN A 338 -13.42 -8.52 -3.50
N ASP A 339 -13.26 -9.45 -4.45
CA ASP A 339 -13.82 -10.81 -4.40
C ASP A 339 -12.80 -11.88 -3.94
N LEU A 340 -11.62 -11.44 -3.47
CA LEU A 340 -10.58 -12.30 -2.90
C LEU A 340 -10.65 -12.27 -1.36
N ASP A 341 -10.70 -13.45 -0.76
CA ASP A 341 -10.58 -13.64 0.69
C ASP A 341 -9.11 -13.43 1.12
N LEU A 342 -8.75 -12.18 1.42
CA LEU A 342 -7.41 -11.73 1.81
C LEU A 342 -7.26 -11.67 3.34
N LEU A 343 -6.35 -12.49 3.88
CA LEU A 343 -5.92 -12.44 5.29
C LEU A 343 -4.45 -12.02 5.37
N VAL A 344 -4.14 -11.05 6.22
CA VAL A 344 -2.77 -10.58 6.47
C VAL A 344 -2.47 -10.61 7.97
N GLU A 345 -1.43 -11.32 8.36
CA GLU A 345 -0.98 -11.42 9.75
C GLU A 345 0.46 -10.94 9.90
N LEU A 346 0.70 -9.93 10.74
CA LEU A 346 2.04 -9.43 11.03
C LEU A 346 2.29 -9.35 12.55
N PRO A 347 2.73 -10.43 13.21
CA PRO A 347 2.92 -10.45 14.67
C PRO A 347 4.13 -9.64 15.16
N GLU A 348 3.99 -8.98 16.31
CA GLU A 348 4.95 -7.99 16.84
C GLU A 348 6.38 -8.50 17.06
N ARG A 349 6.52 -9.77 17.48
CA ARG A 349 7.76 -10.34 18.05
C ARG A 349 8.49 -11.29 17.11
N GLU A 350 7.98 -11.41 15.89
CA GLU A 350 8.51 -12.29 14.87
C GLU A 350 9.42 -11.54 13.91
N ALA A 351 10.42 -12.26 13.42
CA ALA A 351 11.29 -11.90 12.31
C ALA A 351 11.16 -12.97 11.22
N HIS A 352 11.94 -12.86 10.15
CA HIS A 352 11.88 -13.71 8.97
C HIS A 352 11.80 -15.22 9.29
N ASP A 353 10.85 -15.93 8.65
CA ASP A 353 10.67 -17.38 8.75
C ASP A 353 10.55 -17.95 10.19
N PHE A 354 9.99 -17.23 11.17
CA PHE A 354 9.88 -17.73 12.56
C PHE A 354 9.06 -19.03 12.67
N ILE A 355 8.00 -19.21 11.87
CA ILE A 355 7.23 -20.46 11.77
C ILE A 355 8.10 -21.68 11.37
N LEU A 356 9.14 -21.46 10.56
CA LEU A 356 10.13 -22.49 10.21
C LEU A 356 11.04 -22.82 11.40
N LEU A 357 11.41 -21.83 12.22
CA LEU A 357 12.20 -22.04 13.46
C LEU A 357 11.40 -22.77 14.55
N GLU A 358 10.10 -22.51 14.62
CA GLU A 358 9.15 -23.22 15.47
C GLU A 358 9.03 -24.70 15.06
N GLY A 359 8.85 -24.96 13.76
CA GLY A 359 8.92 -26.31 13.18
C GLY A 359 10.26 -27.01 13.44
N GLN A 360 11.40 -26.30 13.34
CA GLN A 360 12.73 -26.85 13.65
C GLN A 360 12.91 -27.18 15.14
N THR A 361 12.34 -26.38 16.05
CA THR A 361 12.48 -26.56 17.50
C THR A 361 11.40 -27.48 18.11
N GLY A 362 10.34 -27.80 17.35
CA GLY A 362 9.22 -28.62 17.81
C GLY A 362 8.42 -27.92 18.89
N ARG A 363 8.22 -26.61 18.75
CA ARG A 363 7.51 -25.76 19.70
C ARG A 363 6.63 -24.76 18.97
N VAL A 364 5.38 -24.70 19.38
CA VAL A 364 4.49 -23.57 19.10
C VAL A 364 5.06 -22.37 19.87
N GLY A 365 5.42 -21.32 19.15
CA GLY A 365 5.67 -19.96 19.65
C GLY A 365 4.71 -19.00 18.94
N ASP A 366 4.94 -17.70 19.00
CA ASP A 366 4.00 -16.68 18.51
C ASP A 366 3.55 -16.95 17.05
N ALA A 367 4.43 -17.47 16.17
CA ALA A 367 4.18 -17.70 14.74
C ALA A 367 3.23 -18.88 14.43
N THR A 368 3.02 -19.76 15.40
CA THR A 368 2.08 -20.90 15.32
C THR A 368 1.02 -20.84 16.43
N ALA A 369 1.20 -19.99 17.44
CA ALA A 369 0.36 -19.90 18.63
C ALA A 369 -0.81 -18.93 18.47
N VAL A 370 -0.87 -18.18 17.36
CA VAL A 370 -1.81 -17.10 17.05
C VAL A 370 -3.16 -17.34 17.72
N ALA A 371 -3.33 -16.69 18.88
CA ALA A 371 -4.62 -16.58 19.52
C ALA A 371 -5.48 -15.62 18.69
N PRO A 372 -6.81 -15.69 18.78
CA PRO A 372 -7.68 -14.66 18.21
C PRO A 372 -7.57 -13.36 19.03
N VAL A 373 -6.45 -12.67 18.85
CA VAL A 373 -6.04 -11.41 19.47
C VAL A 373 -5.28 -10.64 18.40
N ASP A 374 -5.87 -9.54 17.94
CA ASP A 374 -5.30 -8.58 16.99
C ASP A 374 -4.68 -9.21 15.73
N VAL A 375 -5.56 -9.87 14.97
CA VAL A 375 -5.47 -9.92 13.50
C VAL A 375 -5.06 -8.53 13.01
N MET A 376 -4.22 -8.42 11.98
CA MET A 376 -4.19 -7.19 11.17
C MET A 376 -5.45 -7.12 10.30
N HIS A 377 -6.60 -6.95 10.96
CA HIS A 377 -7.82 -6.48 10.34
C HIS A 377 -7.49 -5.16 9.64
N PRO A 378 -7.82 -5.00 8.35
CA PRO A 378 -7.92 -3.68 7.73
C PRO A 378 -9.22 -2.98 8.21
N ASP A 379 -9.46 -2.98 9.53
CA ASP A 379 -10.68 -2.55 10.26
C ASP A 379 -12.03 -2.91 9.63
N GLN A 380 -12.10 -4.03 8.91
CA GLN A 380 -13.35 -4.60 8.41
C GLN A 380 -13.20 -6.13 8.17
N PRO A 381 -14.31 -6.89 8.07
CA PRO A 381 -14.33 -8.18 7.36
C PRO A 381 -13.99 -7.99 5.87
N PRO A 382 -13.86 -9.06 5.06
CA PRO A 382 -13.96 -8.89 3.61
C PRO A 382 -15.22 -8.09 3.28
N LEU A 383 -15.04 -6.96 2.59
CA LEU A 383 -16.13 -6.03 2.30
C LEU A 383 -17.26 -6.80 1.63
N ASN A 384 -18.44 -6.83 2.26
CA ASN A 384 -19.58 -7.58 1.74
C ASN A 384 -20.29 -6.77 0.64
N CYS A 385 -19.53 -6.43 -0.41
CA CYS A 385 -19.85 -5.38 -1.38
C CYS A 385 -20.97 -5.74 -2.39
N ALA A 386 -21.98 -6.49 -1.99
CA ALA A 386 -23.21 -6.56 -2.76
C ALA A 386 -23.82 -5.15 -2.83
N TYR A 387 -23.86 -4.53 -4.00
CA TYR A 387 -24.37 -3.16 -4.15
C TYR A 387 -25.82 -3.08 -3.62
N ASN A 388 -25.97 -2.32 -2.54
CA ASN A 388 -27.25 -1.96 -1.96
C ASN A 388 -27.39 -0.44 -2.01
N ARG A 389 -28.26 0.03 -2.90
CA ARG A 389 -28.63 1.45 -3.03
C ARG A 389 -29.05 2.05 -1.68
N ASP A 390 -29.82 1.30 -0.90
CA ASP A 390 -30.48 1.83 0.29
C ASP A 390 -29.49 2.08 1.44
N ASP A 391 -28.32 1.41 1.45
CA ASP A 391 -27.22 1.71 2.38
C ASP A 391 -26.50 3.02 2.02
N VAL A 392 -26.36 3.32 0.73
CA VAL A 392 -25.82 4.62 0.25
C VAL A 392 -26.76 5.76 0.63
N VAL A 393 -28.06 5.54 0.40
CA VAL A 393 -29.13 6.49 0.76
C VAL A 393 -29.16 6.71 2.27
N ALA A 394 -29.14 5.64 3.08
CA ALA A 394 -29.15 5.74 4.54
C ALA A 394 -27.92 6.46 5.08
N GLY A 395 -26.71 6.10 4.63
CA GLY A 395 -25.46 6.70 5.08
C GLY A 395 -25.37 8.20 4.76
N LEU A 396 -25.66 8.60 3.52
CA LEU A 396 -25.65 10.02 3.14
C LEU A 396 -26.76 10.82 3.84
N THR A 397 -27.95 10.23 3.99
CA THR A 397 -29.08 10.85 4.71
C THR A 397 -28.75 11.05 6.18
N GLN A 398 -28.12 10.07 6.84
CA GLN A 398 -27.66 10.18 8.22
C GLN A 398 -26.59 11.28 8.35
N TYR A 399 -25.65 11.36 7.40
CA TYR A 399 -24.58 12.36 7.42
C TYR A 399 -25.09 13.79 7.26
N TYR A 400 -25.91 14.08 6.25
CA TYR A 400 -26.51 15.41 6.10
C TYR A 400 -27.48 15.74 7.23
N SER A 401 -28.24 14.76 7.75
CA SER A 401 -29.05 14.98 8.95
C SER A 401 -28.19 15.39 10.15
N ALA A 402 -27.08 14.69 10.42
CA ALA A 402 -26.16 15.01 11.51
C ALA A 402 -25.57 16.44 11.36
N ILE A 403 -25.14 16.81 10.15
CA ILE A 403 -24.69 18.19 9.87
C ILE A 403 -25.77 19.22 10.18
N THR A 404 -27.05 18.95 9.86
CA THR A 404 -28.14 19.92 10.12
C THR A 404 -28.57 20.05 11.59
N HIS A 405 -27.95 19.29 12.50
CA HIS A 405 -28.06 19.48 13.95
C HIS A 405 -26.82 20.21 14.53
N MET A 406 -25.79 20.46 13.73
CA MET A 406 -24.64 21.29 14.08
C MET A 406 -24.89 22.76 13.74
N ALA A 407 -24.08 23.65 14.32
CA ALA A 407 -24.08 25.11 14.12
C ALA A 407 -23.62 25.52 12.69
N TYR A 408 -24.25 25.00 11.63
CA TYR A 408 -23.72 25.08 10.26
C TYR A 408 -24.79 25.17 9.14
N ILE A 409 -25.38 24.06 8.67
CA ILE A 409 -26.41 24.08 7.60
C ILE A 409 -27.80 23.98 8.24
N PRO A 410 -28.72 24.94 8.05
CA PRO A 410 -30.09 24.80 8.52
C PRO A 410 -30.81 23.62 7.82
N SER A 411 -31.67 22.88 8.51
CA SER A 411 -32.40 21.74 7.93
C SER A 411 -33.30 22.11 6.73
N SER A 412 -33.74 23.37 6.63
CA SER A 412 -34.45 23.94 5.48
C SER A 412 -33.62 24.03 4.19
N TYR A 413 -32.30 23.85 4.29
CA TYR A 413 -31.33 23.87 3.19
C TYR A 413 -30.95 22.48 2.68
N VAL A 414 -31.59 21.40 3.12
CA VAL A 414 -31.41 20.05 2.56
C VAL A 414 -32.73 19.55 1.94
N ASP A 415 -32.72 19.35 0.63
CA ASP A 415 -33.85 18.77 -0.10
C ASP A 415 -33.81 17.24 0.02
N PHE A 416 -34.67 16.66 0.86
CA PHE A 416 -34.82 15.20 1.00
C PHE A 416 -35.77 14.63 -0.06
N PRO A 417 -35.51 13.42 -0.60
CA PRO A 417 -36.32 12.81 -1.64
C PRO A 417 -37.72 12.42 -1.15
N PRO A 418 -38.74 12.42 -2.02
CA PRO A 418 -40.05 11.87 -1.69
C PRO A 418 -39.98 10.33 -1.61
N PRO A 419 -40.99 9.63 -1.02
CA PRO A 419 -40.94 8.17 -0.79
C PRO A 419 -40.84 7.26 -2.02
N GLY A 420 -40.89 7.79 -3.24
CA GLY A 420 -40.68 7.08 -4.50
C GLY A 420 -39.47 7.58 -5.31
N GLY A 421 -38.62 8.41 -4.71
CA GLY A 421 -37.49 9.06 -5.36
C GLY A 421 -37.88 10.25 -6.25
N TRP A 422 -36.87 11.03 -6.65
CA TRP A 422 -37.00 12.15 -7.59
C TRP A 422 -37.47 11.69 -8.97
N THR A 423 -38.39 12.44 -9.59
CA THR A 423 -38.90 12.13 -10.93
C THR A 423 -37.94 12.59 -12.02
N ASP A 424 -38.16 12.16 -13.26
CA ASP A 424 -37.41 12.60 -14.45
C ASP A 424 -37.58 14.10 -14.77
N ALA A 425 -38.51 14.78 -14.09
CA ALA A 425 -38.62 16.24 -14.13
C ALA A 425 -37.76 16.94 -13.05
N ASP A 426 -37.52 16.27 -11.92
CA ASP A 426 -36.77 16.80 -10.78
C ASP A 426 -35.26 16.49 -10.91
N LEU A 427 -34.91 15.25 -11.27
CA LEU A 427 -33.55 14.77 -11.50
C LEU A 427 -33.12 15.04 -12.94
N ASP A 428 -31.88 15.49 -13.17
CA ASP A 428 -31.42 15.82 -14.52
C ASP A 428 -30.92 14.61 -15.32
N VAL A 429 -31.85 13.70 -15.62
CA VAL A 429 -31.59 12.44 -16.36
C VAL A 429 -30.98 12.70 -17.74
N GLY A 430 -31.24 13.87 -18.35
CA GLY A 430 -30.60 14.30 -19.60
C GLY A 430 -29.09 14.48 -19.46
N ALA A 431 -28.66 15.25 -18.46
CA ALA A 431 -27.25 15.45 -18.15
C ALA A 431 -26.56 14.14 -17.72
N LEU A 432 -27.23 13.30 -16.92
CA LEU A 432 -26.69 12.01 -16.49
C LEU A 432 -26.41 11.06 -17.67
N ARG A 433 -27.29 11.03 -18.68
CA ARG A 433 -27.09 10.25 -19.91
C ARG A 433 -26.03 10.87 -20.84
N ALA A 434 -25.91 12.19 -20.91
CA ALA A 434 -24.80 12.87 -21.59
C ALA A 434 -23.44 12.51 -20.95
N LEU A 435 -23.38 12.49 -19.62
CA LEU A 435 -22.25 12.03 -18.79
C LEU A 435 -22.09 10.49 -18.76
N ARG A 436 -22.85 9.75 -19.60
CA ARG A 436 -22.78 8.30 -19.80
C ARG A 436 -23.00 7.45 -18.54
N ARG A 437 -23.70 7.95 -17.53
CA ARG A 437 -24.02 7.21 -16.30
C ARG A 437 -25.05 6.11 -16.58
N SER A 438 -24.93 4.97 -15.90
CA SER A 438 -25.84 3.83 -16.07
C SER A 438 -27.18 4.04 -15.37
N GLU A 439 -28.20 3.24 -15.72
CA GLU A 439 -29.50 3.32 -15.07
C GLU A 439 -29.45 2.93 -13.57
N ALA A 440 -28.42 2.17 -13.13
CA ALA A 440 -28.17 1.90 -11.71
C ALA A 440 -27.69 3.15 -10.95
N VAL A 441 -26.81 3.95 -11.56
CA VAL A 441 -26.43 5.28 -11.04
C VAL A 441 -27.62 6.23 -11.06
N ILE A 442 -28.43 6.23 -12.13
CA ILE A 442 -29.62 7.09 -12.21
C ILE A 442 -30.62 6.72 -11.09
N ASP A 443 -30.88 5.43 -10.85
CA ASP A 443 -31.76 5.00 -9.74
C ASP A 443 -31.20 5.36 -8.36
N LEU A 444 -29.87 5.27 -8.14
CA LEU A 444 -29.25 5.78 -6.92
C LEU A 444 -29.55 7.26 -6.70
N LEU A 445 -29.27 8.10 -7.69
CA LEU A 445 -29.42 9.55 -7.58
C LEU A 445 -30.88 10.00 -7.38
N ARG A 446 -31.87 9.20 -7.83
CA ARG A 446 -33.29 9.44 -7.48
C ARG A 446 -33.57 9.37 -5.98
N HIS A 447 -32.78 8.64 -5.21
CA HIS A 447 -33.04 8.37 -3.80
C HIS A 447 -32.11 9.12 -2.84
N LEU A 448 -31.25 10.01 -3.33
CA LEU A 448 -30.36 10.81 -2.48
C LEU A 448 -30.96 12.15 -2.03
N PRO A 449 -30.64 12.61 -0.81
CA PRO A 449 -30.85 14.00 -0.40
C PRO A 449 -29.81 14.94 -1.03
N TYR A 450 -30.20 16.19 -1.28
CA TYR A 450 -29.36 17.21 -1.91
C TYR A 450 -29.35 18.52 -1.11
N PRO A 451 -28.19 18.97 -0.60
CA PRO A 451 -28.03 20.34 -0.11
C PRO A 451 -28.44 21.34 -1.20
N ARG A 452 -29.05 22.45 -0.79
CA ARG A 452 -29.44 23.57 -1.64
C ARG A 452 -28.42 24.71 -1.41
N PRO A 453 -27.94 25.41 -2.46
CA PRO A 453 -27.06 26.57 -2.28
C PRO A 453 -27.69 27.64 -1.38
N MET A 454 -26.89 28.24 -0.51
CA MET A 454 -27.30 29.37 0.34
C MET A 454 -27.64 30.58 -0.52
N HIS A 455 -28.77 31.25 -0.25
CA HIS A 455 -29.28 32.36 -1.06
C HIS A 455 -29.69 33.60 -0.24
N ASP A 456 -29.78 33.50 1.08
CA ASP A 456 -30.17 34.58 2.01
C ASP A 456 -29.10 34.93 3.06
N GLY A 457 -27.95 34.23 3.06
CA GLY A 457 -26.83 34.48 3.96
C GLY A 457 -25.74 35.40 3.40
N PRO A 458 -24.68 35.69 4.18
CA PRO A 458 -23.67 36.71 3.85
C PRO A 458 -22.77 36.35 2.64
N ARG A 459 -22.64 35.06 2.33
CA ARG A 459 -21.82 34.52 1.23
C ARG A 459 -22.63 33.49 0.40
N PRO A 460 -23.54 33.93 -0.48
CA PRO A 460 -24.41 33.02 -1.23
C PRO A 460 -23.62 32.03 -2.10
N GLY A 461 -23.94 30.73 -2.00
CA GLY A 461 -23.19 29.69 -2.69
C GLY A 461 -23.44 28.26 -2.16
N PRO A 462 -22.83 27.24 -2.79
CA PRO A 462 -22.90 25.85 -2.33
C PRO A 462 -22.11 25.64 -1.03
N TRP A 463 -22.73 24.92 -0.08
CA TRP A 463 -22.11 24.53 1.19
C TRP A 463 -20.97 23.51 1.00
N ASN A 464 -19.90 23.65 1.79
CA ASN A 464 -18.91 22.59 1.95
C ASN A 464 -19.49 21.47 2.82
N VAL A 465 -19.41 20.22 2.36
CA VAL A 465 -19.84 18.97 3.04
C VAL A 465 -18.67 18.09 3.48
N ALA A 466 -17.44 18.50 3.14
CA ALA A 466 -16.17 18.04 3.70
C ALA A 466 -15.13 19.17 3.48
N PRO A 467 -13.87 19.08 3.98
CA PRO A 467 -12.86 20.11 3.77
C PRO A 467 -12.68 20.46 2.27
N HIS A 468 -12.88 21.73 1.91
CA HIS A 468 -12.84 22.28 0.54
C HIS A 468 -13.69 21.51 -0.50
N THR A 469 -14.75 20.85 -0.03
CA THR A 469 -15.50 19.83 -0.78
C THR A 469 -16.99 20.14 -0.78
N LYS A 470 -17.60 20.29 -1.96
CA LYS A 470 -18.99 20.69 -2.17
C LYS A 470 -19.83 19.52 -2.71
N ALA A 471 -21.11 19.48 -2.40
CA ALA A 471 -22.00 18.38 -2.82
C ALA A 471 -22.45 18.53 -4.28
N VAL A 472 -22.34 17.45 -5.08
CA VAL A 472 -22.83 17.47 -6.48
C VAL A 472 -24.36 17.38 -6.47
N ARG A 473 -25.01 18.50 -6.78
CA ARG A 473 -26.46 18.58 -6.95
C ARG A 473 -26.88 18.20 -8.37
N TYR A 474 -27.46 17.00 -8.51
CA TYR A 474 -27.95 16.43 -9.77
C TYR A 474 -29.42 16.76 -10.10
N LEU A 475 -30.14 17.42 -9.20
CA LEU A 475 -31.49 17.92 -9.47
C LEU A 475 -31.45 19.07 -10.47
N ARG A 476 -32.47 19.21 -11.33
CA ARG A 476 -32.61 20.32 -12.29
C ARG A 476 -32.76 21.66 -11.59
N HIS A 477 -33.57 21.73 -10.53
CA HIS A 477 -33.74 22.96 -9.76
C HIS A 477 -32.48 23.28 -8.96
N MET A 478 -31.80 24.38 -9.34
CA MET A 478 -30.50 24.81 -8.80
C MET A 478 -29.39 23.76 -8.98
N GLY A 479 -29.44 22.99 -10.08
CA GLY A 479 -28.46 21.94 -10.39
C GLY A 479 -27.13 22.45 -10.91
N HIS A 480 -26.08 21.65 -10.77
CA HIS A 480 -24.79 21.95 -11.42
C HIS A 480 -24.86 21.80 -12.94
N PHE A 481 -25.78 20.96 -13.44
CA PHE A 481 -25.87 20.63 -14.87
C PHE A 481 -26.98 21.36 -15.63
N SER A 482 -27.84 22.13 -14.94
CA SER A 482 -29.02 22.74 -15.57
C SER A 482 -28.64 23.70 -16.70
N GLN A 483 -27.53 24.43 -16.58
CA GLN A 483 -27.02 25.33 -17.63
C GLN A 483 -26.75 24.66 -18.99
N TRP A 484 -26.60 23.33 -19.04
CA TRP A 484 -26.55 22.56 -20.29
C TRP A 484 -27.94 22.03 -20.67
N SER A 485 -28.68 21.45 -19.72
CA SER A 485 -30.00 20.87 -19.97
C SER A 485 -31.09 21.88 -20.35
N ASP A 486 -31.02 23.11 -19.82
CA ASP A 486 -31.90 24.23 -20.15
C ASP A 486 -31.67 24.74 -21.59
N ARG A 487 -30.52 24.40 -22.19
CA ARG A 487 -30.20 24.62 -23.63
C ARG A 487 -30.59 23.42 -24.52
N GLY A 488 -31.24 22.40 -23.95
CA GLY A 488 -31.70 21.21 -24.67
C GLY A 488 -30.57 20.40 -25.31
N ASP A 489 -30.88 19.69 -26.39
CA ASP A 489 -29.96 18.77 -27.09
C ASP A 489 -28.60 19.40 -27.41
N ALA A 490 -28.56 20.69 -27.75
CA ALA A 490 -27.31 21.40 -28.06
C ALA A 490 -26.40 21.56 -26.83
N GLY A 491 -26.96 21.87 -25.65
CA GLY A 491 -26.21 21.94 -24.41
C GLY A 491 -25.82 20.55 -23.88
N LEU A 492 -26.67 19.54 -24.07
CA LEU A 492 -26.34 18.15 -23.72
C LEU A 492 -25.23 17.57 -24.62
N LEU A 493 -25.17 17.95 -25.90
CA LEU A 493 -24.07 17.61 -26.80
C LEU A 493 -22.75 18.28 -26.39
N GLU A 494 -22.80 19.52 -25.90
CA GLU A 494 -21.64 20.22 -25.34
C GLU A 494 -21.14 19.51 -24.07
N LEU A 495 -22.05 19.20 -23.12
CA LEU A 495 -21.73 18.48 -21.89
C LEU A 495 -21.12 17.09 -22.15
N ALA A 496 -21.61 16.37 -23.17
CA ALA A 496 -21.07 15.07 -23.58
C ALA A 496 -19.69 15.13 -24.29
N ALA A 497 -19.19 16.33 -24.59
CA ALA A 497 -17.91 16.58 -25.24
C ALA A 497 -16.86 17.25 -24.33
N LEU A 498 -17.26 17.76 -23.16
CA LEU A 498 -16.36 18.32 -22.16
C LEU A 498 -15.64 17.20 -21.37
N PRO A 499 -14.34 17.34 -21.02
CA PRO A 499 -13.66 16.44 -20.09
C PRO A 499 -14.33 16.45 -18.71
N SER A 500 -14.47 15.30 -18.03
CA SER A 500 -15.29 15.22 -16.81
C SER A 500 -14.89 16.23 -15.71
N ARG A 501 -13.59 16.49 -15.55
CA ARG A 501 -13.05 17.49 -14.60
C ARG A 501 -13.59 18.91 -14.85
N ASP A 502 -13.76 19.28 -16.12
CA ASP A 502 -14.17 20.62 -16.56
C ASP A 502 -15.70 20.80 -16.42
N THR A 503 -16.44 19.72 -16.14
CA THR A 503 -17.89 19.71 -15.86
C THR A 503 -18.23 19.74 -14.37
N GLY A 504 -17.24 19.51 -13.49
CA GLY A 504 -17.46 19.29 -12.05
C GLY A 504 -18.09 17.94 -11.69
N ALA A 505 -18.41 17.07 -12.66
CA ALA A 505 -19.07 15.78 -12.40
C ALA A 505 -18.17 14.70 -11.81
N ALA A 506 -16.85 14.80 -12.02
CA ALA A 506 -15.81 13.90 -11.49
C ALA A 506 -14.41 14.50 -11.72
N PRO A 507 -13.34 14.10 -11.00
CA PRO A 507 -12.00 14.63 -11.21
C PRO A 507 -11.31 14.07 -12.48
N MET A 508 -11.84 12.98 -13.03
CA MET A 508 -11.42 12.34 -14.28
C MET A 508 -12.60 11.56 -14.88
N ASP A 509 -12.42 10.99 -16.08
CA ASP A 509 -13.49 10.24 -16.74
C ASP A 509 -13.78 8.90 -16.03
N LEU A 510 -14.93 8.83 -15.37
CA LEU A 510 -15.37 7.64 -14.62
C LEU A 510 -16.24 6.68 -15.48
N PRO A 511 -16.12 5.34 -15.32
CA PRO A 511 -16.98 4.35 -15.95
C PRO A 511 -18.50 4.55 -15.69
N PRO A 512 -19.40 4.02 -16.54
CA PRO A 512 -20.85 4.27 -16.45
C PRO A 512 -21.48 3.99 -15.08
N ASP A 513 -21.07 2.91 -14.41
CA ASP A 513 -21.61 2.49 -13.12
C ASP A 513 -20.97 3.18 -11.91
N ILE A 514 -20.10 4.18 -12.14
CA ILE A 514 -19.39 4.92 -11.10
C ILE A 514 -19.81 6.41 -11.14
N VAL A 515 -19.96 7.03 -9.97
CA VAL A 515 -20.45 8.42 -9.82
C VAL A 515 -19.76 9.14 -8.66
N CYS A 516 -19.59 10.46 -8.74
CA CYS A 516 -19.15 11.29 -7.61
C CYS A 516 -20.36 11.87 -6.86
N LEU A 517 -20.32 11.89 -5.53
CA LEU A 517 -21.30 12.60 -4.72
C LEU A 517 -20.84 14.01 -4.33
N THR A 518 -19.54 14.28 -4.46
CA THR A 518 -18.90 15.57 -4.15
C THR A 518 -17.92 16.02 -5.23
N PHE A 519 -17.61 17.31 -5.24
CA PHE A 519 -16.62 17.94 -6.11
C PHE A 519 -15.79 18.99 -5.35
N GLY A 520 -14.67 19.39 -5.92
CA GLY A 520 -13.75 20.34 -5.30
C GLY A 520 -13.93 21.80 -5.69
N GLU A 521 -13.56 22.70 -4.78
CA GLU A 521 -13.18 24.09 -5.10
C GLU A 521 -11.98 24.10 -6.08
N HIS A 522 -11.86 25.12 -6.93
CA HIS A 522 -10.71 25.22 -7.84
C HIS A 522 -9.41 25.48 -7.07
N HIS A 523 -8.37 24.71 -7.40
CA HIS A 523 -7.11 24.63 -6.67
C HIS A 523 -6.22 25.87 -6.93
N SER A 524 -6.23 26.84 -6.01
CA SER A 524 -5.12 27.80 -5.90
C SER A 524 -3.84 27.09 -5.49
N ALA A 525 -2.69 27.46 -6.05
CA ALA A 525 -1.38 26.90 -5.69
C ALA A 525 -1.02 27.10 -4.21
N THR A 526 -1.64 28.08 -3.54
CA THR A 526 -1.42 28.44 -2.13
C THR A 526 -2.26 27.66 -1.11
N SER A 527 -3.23 26.83 -1.53
CA SER A 527 -4.07 26.07 -0.58
C SER A 527 -3.33 24.82 -0.06
N PRO A 528 -3.22 24.62 1.27
CA PRO A 528 -2.53 23.47 1.85
C PRO A 528 -3.35 22.16 1.75
N THR A 529 -4.64 22.26 1.43
CA THR A 529 -5.63 21.19 1.60
C THR A 529 -6.40 20.93 0.30
N ARG A 530 -6.56 19.65 -0.04
CA ARG A 530 -7.13 19.17 -1.31
C ARG A 530 -8.56 18.63 -1.16
N PRO A 531 -9.44 18.83 -2.15
CA PRO A 531 -10.83 18.41 -2.08
C PRO A 531 -10.98 16.87 -2.09
N TYR A 532 -11.99 16.40 -1.36
CA TYR A 532 -12.44 15.01 -1.32
C TYR A 532 -13.50 14.74 -2.39
N TRP A 533 -13.28 13.72 -3.20
CA TRP A 533 -14.25 13.21 -4.16
C TRP A 533 -14.79 11.88 -3.63
N TRP A 534 -16.03 11.85 -3.13
CA TRP A 534 -16.71 10.62 -2.74
C TRP A 534 -17.18 9.89 -3.99
N ILE A 535 -16.33 8.99 -4.50
CA ILE A 535 -16.58 8.17 -5.69
C ILE A 535 -17.29 6.89 -5.25
N VAL A 536 -18.50 6.65 -5.75
CA VAL A 536 -19.31 5.45 -5.47
C VAL A 536 -19.35 4.56 -6.71
N ASP A 537 -18.93 3.30 -6.55
CA ASP A 537 -19.00 2.26 -7.60
C ASP A 537 -20.28 1.45 -7.38
N CYS A 538 -21.30 1.65 -8.22
CA CYS A 538 -22.59 0.96 -8.14
C CYS A 538 -22.53 -0.48 -8.70
N GLY A 539 -21.45 -0.87 -9.38
CA GLY A 539 -21.18 -2.26 -9.72
C GLY A 539 -20.55 -3.03 -8.55
N ARG A 540 -19.84 -2.34 -7.65
CA ARG A 540 -19.11 -2.92 -6.50
C ARG A 540 -19.61 -2.51 -5.12
N GLY A 541 -20.62 -1.66 -4.94
CA GLY A 541 -21.13 -1.31 -3.60
C GLY A 541 -20.12 -0.67 -2.63
N ILE A 542 -19.10 0.03 -3.16
CA ILE A 542 -18.03 0.66 -2.38
C ILE A 542 -18.00 2.18 -2.56
N LEU A 543 -17.44 2.88 -1.57
CA LEU A 543 -17.11 4.30 -1.63
C LEU A 543 -15.60 4.50 -1.50
N THR A 544 -15.02 5.24 -2.44
CA THR A 544 -13.62 5.66 -2.46
C THR A 544 -13.53 7.17 -2.20
N PRO A 545 -13.03 7.62 -1.02
CA PRO A 545 -12.81 9.04 -0.74
C PRO A 545 -11.49 9.50 -1.38
N TYR A 546 -11.53 9.87 -2.65
CA TYR A 546 -10.35 10.23 -3.43
C TYR A 546 -9.89 11.68 -3.16
N GLN A 547 -8.59 11.88 -2.96
CA GLN A 547 -7.93 13.18 -2.98
C GLN A 547 -6.76 13.14 -3.96
N GLU A 548 -6.57 14.18 -4.77
CA GLU A 548 -5.45 14.23 -5.70
C GLU A 548 -4.09 14.17 -4.99
N ARG A 549 -3.12 13.48 -5.60
CA ARG A 549 -1.74 13.33 -5.09
C ARG A 549 -1.59 12.60 -3.73
N MET A 550 -2.67 12.26 -3.04
CA MET A 550 -2.67 11.17 -2.06
C MET A 550 -2.92 9.84 -2.79
N TYR A 551 -1.89 9.00 -2.84
CA TYR A 551 -1.98 7.63 -3.35
C TYR A 551 -1.29 6.68 -2.38
N SER A 552 -1.84 5.48 -2.17
CA SER A 552 -1.22 4.44 -1.35
C SER A 552 -0.11 3.66 -2.08
N VAL A 553 0.08 3.88 -3.38
CA VAL A 553 1.01 3.11 -4.22
C VAL A 553 1.89 4.00 -5.10
N GLY A 554 3.16 3.61 -5.27
CA GLY A 554 4.18 4.40 -5.97
C GLY A 554 4.10 4.39 -7.51
N LYS A 555 3.15 3.67 -8.11
CA LYS A 555 2.82 3.73 -9.54
C LYS A 555 1.32 3.94 -9.69
N VAL A 556 0.92 4.97 -10.46
CA VAL A 556 -0.48 5.38 -10.59
C VAL A 556 -0.91 5.33 -12.06
N PRO A 557 -1.87 4.47 -12.44
CA PRO A 557 -2.43 4.46 -13.79
C PRO A 557 -3.21 5.74 -14.09
N ARG A 558 -2.82 6.48 -15.14
CA ARG A 558 -3.48 7.76 -15.49
C ARG A 558 -5.00 7.65 -15.69
N ASN A 559 -5.49 6.51 -16.16
CA ASN A 559 -6.91 6.29 -16.44
C ASN A 559 -7.73 5.84 -15.22
N LYS A 560 -7.10 5.43 -14.11
CA LYS A 560 -7.76 4.91 -12.91
C LYS A 560 -7.16 5.43 -11.58
N PRO A 561 -6.79 6.74 -11.41
CA PRO A 561 -6.02 7.18 -10.24
C PRO A 561 -6.75 6.96 -8.90
N TRP A 562 -8.08 6.94 -8.91
CA TRP A 562 -8.90 6.70 -7.71
C TRP A 562 -8.75 5.28 -7.16
N ARG A 563 -8.36 4.29 -7.97
CA ARG A 563 -8.11 2.91 -7.50
C ARG A 563 -6.81 2.78 -6.70
N CYS A 564 -5.95 3.79 -6.74
CA CYS A 564 -4.73 3.89 -5.92
C CYS A 564 -4.98 4.52 -4.53
N VAL A 565 -6.21 4.42 -4.02
CA VAL A 565 -6.64 4.95 -2.71
C VAL A 565 -7.56 3.93 -2.02
N ARG A 566 -7.45 3.81 -0.69
CA ARG A 566 -8.27 2.87 0.11
C ARG A 566 -9.76 3.17 -0.08
N SER A 567 -10.51 2.11 -0.39
CA SER A 567 -11.98 2.13 -0.50
C SER A 567 -12.62 1.45 0.70
N TYR A 568 -13.90 1.75 0.95
CA TYR A 568 -14.65 1.35 2.13
C TYR A 568 -16.04 0.82 1.75
N SER A 569 -16.69 0.10 2.67
CA SER A 569 -18.14 -0.08 2.60
C SER A 569 -18.83 1.28 2.79
N VAL A 570 -19.94 1.51 2.09
CA VAL A 570 -20.61 2.82 2.12
C VAL A 570 -21.22 3.10 3.49
N ALA A 571 -21.75 2.07 4.14
CA ALA A 571 -22.31 2.15 5.49
C ALA A 571 -21.23 2.44 6.55
N ASP A 572 -20.08 1.76 6.47
CA ASP A 572 -18.96 1.96 7.41
C ASP A 572 -18.33 3.35 7.24
N TYR A 573 -18.13 3.79 5.99
CA TYR A 573 -17.57 5.12 5.71
C TYR A 573 -18.45 6.25 6.28
N PHE A 574 -19.76 6.26 5.99
CA PHE A 574 -20.63 7.30 6.52
C PHE A 574 -20.83 7.18 8.04
N SER A 575 -20.87 5.97 8.60
CA SER A 575 -20.88 5.78 10.07
C SER A 575 -19.64 6.39 10.73
N GLN A 576 -18.46 6.14 10.18
CA GLN A 576 -17.21 6.73 10.65
C GLN A 576 -17.21 8.26 10.45
N LEU A 577 -17.67 8.75 9.30
CA LEU A 577 -17.72 10.17 8.97
C LEU A 577 -18.67 10.96 9.89
N VAL A 578 -19.83 10.38 10.26
CA VAL A 578 -20.72 10.91 11.29
C VAL A 578 -20.03 10.93 12.65
N SER A 579 -19.35 9.85 13.04
CA SER A 579 -18.65 9.79 14.34
C SER A 579 -17.50 10.80 14.49
N ASN A 580 -16.99 11.32 13.37
CA ASN A 580 -15.96 12.35 13.33
C ASN A 580 -16.50 13.80 13.49
N LEU A 581 -17.82 14.03 13.38
CA LEU A 581 -18.40 15.39 13.44
C LEU A 581 -18.27 16.01 14.84
N GLY A 582 -17.57 17.15 14.91
CA GLY A 582 -17.20 17.82 16.17
C GLY A 582 -16.14 17.08 17.00
N VAL A 583 -15.46 16.08 16.41
CA VAL A 583 -14.35 15.32 17.03
C VAL A 583 -13.08 15.43 16.19
N ARG A 584 -13.19 15.28 14.86
CA ARG A 584 -12.13 15.48 13.86
C ARG A 584 -12.53 16.40 12.71
N LEU A 585 -13.83 16.51 12.41
CA LEU A 585 -14.36 17.41 11.38
C LEU A 585 -15.19 18.50 12.04
N PHE A 586 -14.84 19.76 11.84
CA PHE A 586 -15.45 20.90 12.54
C PHE A 586 -16.10 21.87 11.55
N PRO A 587 -17.42 21.78 11.32
CA PRO A 587 -18.14 22.73 10.49
C PRO A 587 -18.16 24.13 11.11
N VAL A 588 -17.88 25.16 10.32
CA VAL A 588 -17.82 26.56 10.74
C VAL A 588 -18.67 27.43 9.81
N PRO A 589 -19.68 28.14 10.34
CA PRO A 589 -20.63 28.91 9.53
C PRO A 589 -19.95 30.08 8.79
N PRO A 590 -20.57 30.56 7.70
CA PRO A 590 -20.05 31.67 6.93
C PRO A 590 -20.11 32.98 7.72
N THR A 591 -19.23 33.91 7.36
CA THR A 591 -19.24 35.32 7.78
C THR A 591 -19.33 36.21 6.54
N GLU A 592 -19.18 37.52 6.70
CA GLU A 592 -19.04 38.48 5.60
C GLU A 592 -17.73 38.21 4.82
N ASP A 593 -16.65 37.93 5.55
CA ASP A 593 -15.29 37.72 5.02
C ASP A 593 -15.01 36.27 4.57
N ALA A 594 -15.72 35.26 5.10
CA ALA A 594 -15.42 33.84 4.90
C ALA A 594 -16.62 32.97 4.48
N ASP A 595 -16.38 32.03 3.55
CA ASP A 595 -17.37 31.05 3.10
C ASP A 595 -17.57 29.90 4.10
N ALA A 596 -18.72 29.22 4.01
CA ALA A 596 -19.06 28.09 4.89
C ALA A 596 -18.09 26.90 4.68
N GLU A 597 -17.51 26.36 5.74
CA GLU A 597 -16.41 25.39 5.66
C GLU A 597 -16.52 24.25 6.69
N ILE A 598 -15.84 23.13 6.45
CA ILE A 598 -15.60 22.08 7.44
C ILE A 598 -14.08 21.91 7.60
N LEU A 599 -13.57 22.20 8.80
CA LEU A 599 -12.13 22.14 9.11
C LEU A 599 -11.69 20.75 9.53
N ASP A 600 -10.48 20.34 9.10
CA ASP A 600 -9.73 19.20 9.63
C ASP A 600 -8.50 19.73 10.44
N PRO A 601 -8.43 19.49 11.77
CA PRO A 601 -7.31 19.92 12.59
C PRO A 601 -5.95 19.36 12.18
N HIS A 602 -5.87 18.23 11.45
CA HIS A 602 -4.58 17.69 11.00
C HIS A 602 -3.88 18.55 9.93
N ALA A 603 -4.60 19.48 9.30
CA ALA A 603 -4.04 20.49 8.41
C ALA A 603 -3.57 21.76 9.16
N LEU A 604 -3.82 21.88 10.48
CA LEU A 604 -3.58 23.10 11.26
C LEU A 604 -2.50 22.87 12.33
N SER A 605 -1.49 23.74 12.37
CA SER A 605 -0.29 23.57 13.20
C SER A 605 -0.49 23.84 14.71
N LYS A 606 -1.69 24.25 15.13
CA LYS A 606 -2.04 24.57 16.54
C LYS A 606 -3.46 24.10 16.86
N THR A 607 -3.70 23.81 18.14
CA THR A 607 -5.01 23.35 18.66
C THR A 607 -6.15 24.31 18.29
N PRO A 608 -7.19 23.89 17.54
CA PRO A 608 -8.18 24.84 17.04
C PRO A 608 -9.17 25.29 18.11
N GLU A 609 -9.32 26.61 18.28
CA GLU A 609 -10.34 27.24 19.13
C GLU A 609 -11.80 26.78 18.82
N PRO A 610 -12.19 26.49 17.56
CA PRO A 610 -13.49 25.88 17.25
C PRO A 610 -13.83 24.61 18.03
N VAL A 611 -12.84 23.76 18.35
CA VAL A 611 -13.06 22.52 19.12
C VAL A 611 -13.56 22.83 20.53
N GLU A 612 -13.01 23.88 21.13
CA GLU A 612 -13.36 24.34 22.47
C GLU A 612 -14.70 25.11 22.46
N ILE A 613 -15.00 25.84 21.38
CA ILE A 613 -16.32 26.47 21.18
C ILE A 613 -17.42 25.40 21.13
N TYR A 614 -17.29 24.38 20.27
CA TYR A 614 -18.28 23.30 20.17
C TYR A 614 -18.54 22.60 21.50
N ARG A 615 -17.48 22.28 22.26
CA ARG A 615 -17.60 21.67 23.61
C ARG A 615 -18.28 22.58 24.61
N ARG A 616 -17.95 23.87 24.63
CA ARG A 616 -18.52 24.87 25.55
C ARG A 616 -20.03 25.03 25.42
N TYR A 617 -20.56 24.88 24.21
CA TYR A 617 -21.99 24.91 23.93
C TYR A 617 -22.67 23.53 23.95
N GLY A 618 -21.99 22.49 24.43
CA GLY A 618 -22.59 21.18 24.74
C GLY A 618 -22.40 20.08 23.69
N TRP A 619 -21.65 20.31 22.60
CA TRP A 619 -21.46 19.26 21.59
C TRP A 619 -20.68 18.06 22.16
N GLY A 620 -21.21 16.85 21.97
CA GLY A 620 -20.59 15.60 22.40
C GLY A 620 -20.80 15.22 23.89
N THR A 621 -21.64 15.93 24.64
CA THR A 621 -21.94 15.61 26.05
C THR A 621 -22.90 14.43 26.23
N GLY A 622 -23.68 14.09 25.19
CA GLY A 622 -24.56 12.91 25.14
C GLY A 622 -26.05 13.23 24.95
N ASP A 623 -26.49 14.46 25.20
CA ASP A 623 -27.86 14.91 24.89
C ASP A 623 -27.82 16.06 23.88
N LEU A 624 -28.48 15.86 22.73
CA LEU A 624 -28.54 16.85 21.65
C LEU A 624 -29.55 17.97 21.94
N LEU A 625 -30.42 17.81 22.93
CA LEU A 625 -31.40 18.83 23.33
C LEU A 625 -30.78 19.98 24.14
N ASP A 626 -29.62 19.74 24.77
CA ASP A 626 -28.86 20.71 25.55
C ASP A 626 -27.78 21.46 24.73
N PHE A 627 -27.70 21.24 23.41
CA PHE A 627 -26.74 21.93 22.54
C PHE A 627 -27.20 23.37 22.23
N GLY A 628 -26.41 24.36 22.67
CA GLY A 628 -26.64 25.79 22.42
C GLY A 628 -26.32 26.19 20.98
N HIS A 629 -27.16 25.75 20.03
CA HIS A 629 -26.96 25.88 18.60
C HIS A 629 -26.72 27.32 18.14
N ASP A 630 -27.61 28.24 18.49
CA ASP A 630 -27.56 29.63 18.01
C ASP A 630 -26.40 30.41 18.64
N GLU A 631 -26.12 30.18 19.93
CA GLU A 631 -24.98 30.77 20.63
C GLU A 631 -23.65 30.22 20.09
N CYS A 632 -23.60 28.95 19.68
CA CYS A 632 -22.44 28.33 19.05
C CYS A 632 -22.18 28.94 17.66
N ILE A 633 -23.21 29.19 16.84
CA ILE A 633 -23.07 29.93 15.56
C ILE A 633 -22.44 31.30 15.80
N VAL A 634 -22.98 32.08 16.76
CA VAL A 634 -22.47 33.41 17.10
C VAL A 634 -21.01 33.37 17.57
N ALA A 635 -20.65 32.39 18.40
CA ALA A 635 -19.28 32.22 18.89
C ALA A 635 -18.29 31.84 17.77
N LEU A 636 -18.67 30.93 16.87
CA LEU A 636 -17.86 30.53 15.71
C LEU A 636 -17.67 31.66 14.71
N GLN A 637 -18.71 32.45 14.42
CA GLN A 637 -18.61 33.64 13.58
C GLN A 637 -17.73 34.73 14.22
N ALA A 638 -17.89 34.96 15.53
CA ALA A 638 -17.04 35.91 16.27
C ALA A 638 -15.56 35.48 16.29
N TRP A 639 -15.28 34.18 16.33
CA TRP A 639 -13.93 33.64 16.18
C TRP A 639 -13.35 33.91 14.78
N ARG A 640 -14.09 33.55 13.71
CA ARG A 640 -13.63 33.81 12.32
C ARG A 640 -13.36 35.29 12.04
N ARG A 641 -14.19 36.20 12.55
CA ARG A 641 -13.96 37.65 12.41
C ARG A 641 -12.65 38.10 13.07
N ARG A 642 -12.32 37.61 14.28
CA ARG A 642 -11.03 37.88 14.94
C ARG A 642 -9.85 37.40 14.10
N LEU A 643 -9.94 36.18 13.56
CA LEU A 643 -8.86 35.58 12.77
C LEU A 643 -8.53 36.41 11.52
N HIS A 644 -9.55 36.86 10.77
CA HIS A 644 -9.35 37.78 9.64
C HIS A 644 -9.00 39.23 10.04
N GLU A 645 -9.27 39.66 11.27
CA GLU A 645 -8.78 40.94 11.80
C GLU A 645 -7.28 40.85 12.16
N GLU A 646 -6.83 39.73 12.74
CA GLU A 646 -5.41 39.44 12.97
C GLU A 646 -4.62 39.25 11.67
N GLU A 647 -5.20 38.61 10.65
CA GLU A 647 -4.59 38.49 9.31
C GLU A 647 -4.49 39.84 8.60
N ARG A 648 -5.59 40.61 8.54
CA ARG A 648 -5.58 41.96 7.96
C ARG A 648 -4.60 42.88 8.69
N ARG A 649 -4.47 42.75 10.01
CA ARG A 649 -3.48 43.50 10.78
C ARG A 649 -2.04 43.10 10.45
N LYS A 650 -1.73 41.81 10.27
CA LYS A 650 -0.39 41.38 9.84
C LYS A 650 -0.07 41.96 8.47
N ILE A 651 -0.96 41.77 7.50
CA ILE A 651 -0.80 42.31 6.14
C ILE A 651 -0.63 43.84 6.15
N ALA A 652 -1.29 44.56 7.07
CA ALA A 652 -1.07 45.99 7.24
C ALA A 652 0.31 46.31 7.85
N GLN A 653 0.77 45.57 8.86
CA GLN A 653 2.11 45.75 9.42
C GLN A 653 3.22 45.37 8.41
N ASP A 654 3.02 44.29 7.64
CA ASP A 654 3.90 43.84 6.56
C ASP A 654 3.94 44.85 5.37
N VAL A 655 3.08 45.88 5.37
CA VAL A 655 3.04 46.98 4.39
C VAL A 655 3.54 48.30 5.00
N ASP A 656 3.16 48.63 6.24
CA ASP A 656 3.74 49.77 6.97
C ASP A 656 5.28 49.60 7.09
N ASP A 657 5.77 48.38 7.42
CA ASP A 657 7.19 48.03 7.47
C ASP A 657 7.91 48.10 6.09
N ALA A 658 7.17 48.29 4.99
CA ALA A 658 7.70 48.46 3.63
C ALA A 658 7.66 49.93 3.15
N ASP A 659 6.63 50.70 3.53
CA ASP A 659 6.54 52.13 3.24
C ASP A 659 7.52 52.96 4.11
N ASP A 660 7.87 52.51 5.33
CA ASP A 660 8.85 53.17 6.22
C ASP A 660 10.32 53.05 5.74
N ALA A 661 10.60 52.32 4.64
CA ALA A 661 11.95 52.17 4.09
C ALA A 661 12.43 53.37 3.24
N ASP A 662 11.51 54.19 2.73
CA ASP A 662 11.76 55.21 1.71
C ASP A 662 11.46 56.63 2.24
N PHE A 663 12.30 57.16 3.16
CA PHE A 663 12.76 58.58 3.21
C PHE A 663 13.47 58.92 4.56
N GLU A 664 14.80 59.02 4.57
CA GLU A 664 15.50 60.13 5.26
C GLU A 664 16.93 60.33 4.72
N MET A 665 17.11 61.31 3.84
CA MET A 665 18.39 61.98 3.61
C MET A 665 18.41 63.27 4.42
N ASP A 666 19.36 63.43 5.34
CA ASP A 666 19.92 64.74 5.68
C ASP A 666 21.41 64.59 6.05
N ASP A 667 22.20 65.64 5.81
CA ASP A 667 23.67 65.63 5.94
C ASP A 667 24.14 66.23 7.28
N SER A 668 24.99 65.52 8.04
CA SER A 668 25.95 66.17 8.96
C SER A 668 27.10 65.25 9.41
N ASP A 669 28.31 65.81 9.46
CA ASP A 669 29.57 65.16 9.87
C ASP A 669 29.75 65.04 11.41
N ASP A 670 30.99 64.66 11.80
CA ASP A 670 31.69 64.83 13.09
C ASP A 670 31.57 63.73 14.19
N ASP A 671 32.63 62.88 14.21
CA ASP A 671 33.54 62.58 15.35
C ASP A 671 33.14 61.71 16.59
N ASP A 672 34.19 61.09 17.14
CA ASP A 672 34.42 60.53 18.51
C ASP A 672 33.55 59.33 19.03
N ASP A 673 34.08 58.33 19.76
CA ASP A 673 35.45 57.77 19.87
C ASP A 673 35.44 56.40 20.63
N ASP A 674 36.61 55.72 20.67
CA ASP A 674 37.12 54.78 21.71
C ASP A 674 36.47 53.41 22.11
N ASP A 675 37.36 52.41 22.23
CA ASP A 675 37.47 51.31 23.25
C ASP A 675 36.36 50.21 23.41
N TYR A 676 36.67 48.89 23.54
CA TYR A 676 37.89 48.19 24.01
C TYR A 676 38.20 46.86 23.28
N ASP A 677 39.46 46.40 23.41
CA ASP A 677 40.10 45.21 22.81
C ASP A 677 39.89 43.83 23.54
N ASP A 678 40.67 42.85 23.06
CA ASP A 678 41.17 41.57 23.64
C ASP A 678 40.38 40.24 23.40
N ASP A 679 41.03 39.10 23.07
CA ASP A 679 41.99 38.76 21.97
C ASP A 679 42.18 37.20 21.86
N ASP A 680 42.92 36.72 20.83
CA ASP A 680 43.61 35.39 20.70
C ASP A 680 42.75 34.07 20.72
N ASP A 681 43.10 32.88 20.15
CA ASP A 681 44.16 32.24 19.30
C ASP A 681 43.57 30.85 18.86
N ASP A 682 43.82 30.11 17.76
CA ASP A 682 44.84 30.00 16.68
C ASP A 682 44.14 29.80 15.29
N ALA A 683 44.91 29.82 14.20
CA ALA A 683 44.51 29.65 12.79
C ALA A 683 44.66 28.16 12.31
N ALA A 684 44.62 27.75 11.02
CA ALA A 684 44.56 28.45 9.74
C ALA A 684 44.03 27.56 8.57
N ALA A 685 43.69 28.24 7.46
CA ALA A 685 43.66 27.80 6.06
C ALA A 685 42.53 26.85 5.55
N GLY A 686 41.82 27.16 4.45
CA GLY A 686 41.74 28.43 3.70
C GLY A 686 41.36 28.28 2.21
N ARG A 687 40.72 29.34 1.66
CA ARG A 687 40.32 29.58 0.25
C ARG A 687 39.15 28.77 -0.31
N GLU A 688 38.30 29.28 -1.22
CA GLU A 688 37.82 30.66 -1.55
C GLU A 688 36.87 30.52 -2.76
N ALA A 689 35.66 31.13 -2.72
CA ALA A 689 34.94 31.75 -3.86
C ALA A 689 33.43 31.86 -3.60
N GLY A 690 32.86 33.04 -3.88
CA GLY A 690 31.50 33.19 -4.39
C GLY A 690 30.35 33.15 -3.37
N ASP A 691 30.29 34.16 -2.50
CA ASP A 691 29.00 34.71 -2.05
C ASP A 691 28.77 36.07 -2.76
N GLY A 692 27.51 36.45 -2.97
CA GLY A 692 27.15 37.60 -3.82
C GLY A 692 26.07 37.31 -4.88
N LEU A 693 25.10 36.44 -4.57
CA LEU A 693 23.87 36.25 -5.36
C LEU A 693 22.58 36.43 -4.51
N ALA A 694 22.71 36.90 -3.27
CA ALA A 694 21.58 37.16 -2.38
C ALA A 694 20.98 38.56 -2.62
N ASP A 695 21.83 39.59 -2.62
CA ASP A 695 21.41 41.01 -2.58
C ASP A 695 20.95 41.58 -3.94
N ALA A 696 20.71 40.72 -4.94
CA ALA A 696 20.38 41.11 -6.32
C ALA A 696 18.95 40.76 -6.75
N VAL A 697 18.11 40.27 -5.83
CA VAL A 697 16.78 39.67 -6.14
C VAL A 697 15.62 40.37 -5.41
N ALA A 698 15.85 41.55 -4.83
CA ALA A 698 14.82 42.30 -4.10
C ALA A 698 13.86 43.09 -5.02
N ASP A 699 14.38 43.68 -6.10
CA ASP A 699 13.72 44.82 -6.79
C ASP A 699 13.15 44.49 -8.19
N MET A 700 12.66 43.27 -8.43
CA MET A 700 12.17 42.85 -9.77
C MET A 700 10.72 42.34 -9.77
N GLU A 701 9.89 42.94 -10.63
CA GLU A 701 8.48 42.53 -10.83
C GLU A 701 8.35 41.12 -11.44
N MET A 702 7.28 40.40 -11.10
CA MET A 702 7.12 38.98 -11.45
C MET A 702 7.17 38.66 -12.95
N ASP A 703 6.78 39.58 -13.83
CA ASP A 703 6.76 39.33 -15.28
C ASP A 703 8.19 39.24 -15.86
N ASP A 704 9.16 40.00 -15.35
CA ASP A 704 10.56 39.93 -15.81
C ASP A 704 11.28 38.67 -15.30
N LEU A 705 10.96 38.22 -14.08
CA LEU A 705 11.43 36.92 -13.56
C LEU A 705 11.04 35.76 -14.50
N SER A 706 9.88 35.83 -15.15
CA SER A 706 9.46 34.82 -16.12
C SER A 706 10.32 34.82 -17.40
N ALA A 707 10.85 35.99 -17.80
CA ALA A 707 11.71 36.14 -18.96
C ALA A 707 13.15 35.69 -18.69
N GLU A 708 13.72 36.05 -17.54
CA GLU A 708 15.07 35.62 -17.17
C GLU A 708 15.14 34.11 -16.86
N VAL A 709 14.14 33.52 -16.22
CA VAL A 709 14.07 32.05 -16.04
C VAL A 709 13.97 31.32 -17.38
N ALA A 710 13.26 31.90 -18.37
CA ALA A 710 13.25 31.37 -19.73
C ALA A 710 14.61 31.51 -20.45
N ALA A 711 15.34 32.60 -20.22
CA ALA A 711 16.67 32.85 -20.79
C ALA A 711 17.74 31.92 -20.16
N LEU A 712 17.78 31.81 -18.83
CA LEU A 712 18.60 30.84 -18.11
C LEU A 712 18.30 29.42 -18.57
N GLY A 713 17.03 29.08 -18.72
CA GLY A 713 16.59 27.81 -19.31
C GLY A 713 17.18 27.57 -20.71
N ALA A 714 17.26 28.60 -21.57
CA ALA A 714 17.66 28.49 -22.96
C ALA A 714 19.12 28.01 -23.16
N ASP A 715 20.06 28.49 -22.34
CA ASP A 715 21.49 28.14 -22.44
C ASP A 715 21.88 26.85 -21.70
N MET A 716 21.02 26.32 -20.81
CA MET A 716 21.26 25.04 -20.13
C MET A 716 21.24 23.86 -21.10
N SER A 717 22.14 22.89 -20.91
CA SER A 717 22.14 21.65 -21.69
C SER A 717 20.88 20.81 -21.42
N PRO A 718 20.49 19.90 -22.34
CA PRO A 718 19.26 19.11 -22.18
C PRO A 718 19.20 18.28 -20.88
N GLU A 719 20.33 17.79 -20.38
CA GLU A 719 20.40 17.06 -19.11
C GLU A 719 20.28 17.97 -17.88
N GLU A 720 20.76 19.21 -17.97
CA GLU A 720 20.70 20.18 -16.88
C GLU A 720 19.32 20.82 -16.78
N ARG A 721 18.70 21.15 -17.93
CA ARG A 721 17.31 21.61 -17.99
C ARG A 721 16.34 20.55 -17.46
N ALA A 722 16.62 19.26 -17.71
CA ALA A 722 15.88 18.16 -17.11
C ALA A 722 16.08 18.08 -15.58
N LYS A 723 17.32 18.25 -15.07
CA LYS A 723 17.60 18.27 -13.62
C LYS A 723 16.98 19.47 -12.90
N PHE A 724 16.89 20.62 -13.55
CA PHE A 724 16.24 21.83 -13.04
C PHE A 724 14.75 21.59 -12.81
N ASN A 725 14.03 21.17 -13.86
CA ASN A 725 12.60 20.85 -13.80
C ASN A 725 12.27 19.71 -12.81
N CYS A 726 13.21 18.79 -12.55
CA CYS A 726 13.03 17.70 -11.58
C CYS A 726 13.18 18.10 -10.10
N ARG A 727 13.54 19.34 -9.76
CA ARG A 727 13.72 19.77 -8.36
C ARG A 727 12.46 20.30 -7.67
N GLU A 728 11.51 20.87 -8.40
CA GLU A 728 10.39 21.62 -7.79
C GLU A 728 9.23 20.78 -7.26
N ASN A 729 9.07 19.51 -7.66
CA ASN A 729 7.98 18.66 -7.17
C ASN A 729 8.40 17.17 -7.14
N GLN A 730 9.08 16.73 -6.08
CA GLN A 730 9.26 15.30 -5.84
C GLN A 730 7.99 14.69 -5.23
N SER A 731 7.03 14.34 -6.09
CA SER A 731 5.93 13.45 -5.74
C SER A 731 6.43 12.03 -5.53
N HIS A 732 5.98 11.36 -4.46
CA HIS A 732 6.35 9.98 -4.09
C HIS A 732 5.84 8.87 -5.04
N PHE A 733 5.34 9.21 -6.22
CA PHE A 733 4.70 8.30 -7.17
C PHE A 733 5.06 8.63 -8.63
N GLU A 734 5.08 7.58 -9.46
CA GLU A 734 5.28 7.65 -10.92
C GLU A 734 3.92 7.51 -11.64
N TRP A 735 3.66 8.40 -12.60
CA TRP A 735 2.51 8.26 -13.51
C TRP A 735 2.83 7.21 -14.58
N ILE A 736 2.03 6.14 -14.65
CA ILE A 736 2.15 5.16 -15.74
C ILE A 736 1.01 5.33 -16.76
N ASP A 737 1.39 5.33 -18.03
CA ASP A 737 0.47 5.17 -19.15
C ASP A 737 0.06 3.69 -19.20
N SER A 738 -1.20 3.40 -18.89
CA SER A 738 -1.79 2.08 -19.13
C SER A 738 -2.11 1.91 -20.61
N GLU A 739 -1.79 0.75 -21.18
CA GLU A 739 -2.28 0.33 -22.51
C GLU A 739 -3.82 0.19 -22.57
#